data_AF-A0A368GN81-F1
#
_entry.id   AF-A0A368GN81-F1
#
_cell.length_a   1.000
_cell.length_b   1.000
_cell.length_c   1.000
_cell.angle_alpha   90.00
_cell.angle_beta   90.00
_cell.angle_gamma   90.00
#
_symmetry.space_group_name_H-M   'P 1'
#
loop_
_entity.id
_entity.type
_entity.pdbx_description
1 polymer ?
#
loop_
_entity_poly.entity_id
_entity_poly.type
_entity_poly.pdbx_seq_one_letter_code
_entity_poly.pdbx_strand_id
1 'polypeptide(L)'
;MDCDIASYHVESFNYLAEEGVHLAAQSVPKEKFRLPSGEAIELSYTGASLAMPTLEGGSNKISAIDQLRVLPSECRQRGITYAGNLKVGIEIRINGQRVDIVETILGRVPIMLKSSLCHLSKMNRKELLKAGEEGTEKGGYFICKGSEKVIRLLVANRRNFPIALCRKTFREKGLLFTEYGVMMRCVKDNHTAVMMTIHYLESGTIQIALQYRREIFYLPFIYILKALVDKNDALIAAEMRRGRKDDTYFSSCITNMLSQCQDEGVLHREAALRAIGARFRVAVADKIAPWEDDEEAGRFIINSCVAVHLDDWEEKFYLLVYMAQKLFALVKGECAAETPDNPQFQEAAVSGHIILLIIRERMENILGMVRRKLEFNAKRKKDTFAVTSNEVVRALGSHQNGEITRGLEYFLATGNLVTKIGLSLQQDTGFSVIAERINQLRFVSHFRAIHRGAFFMEMRTTDVRKLRPEAWGFICPVHTPDGAPCGLLNHVTASCRIVTHYSDTRELPALLADLGMLSHKSIVFASDKEEYYPVLLDGRFLGYIPIKKAVSIERQLRCIKTHVEDTRVPCVAEIALVRRSLDMKNIQTQYAGLYILTDPARLIRSVRNLLTDSVEFIGTYEQVYLSIVIDPEEAEPGVTFHQELHPSCLFSFAGNLIPFPDHNQSPRNVYQCQMGKQTMGTAVHAWHTRADNKMYRLQFPQSPLLKVEAYDRYEMDEYPLGTNACVAVISYTGYDMEDAMVINKSSFQRGFAHGTVIKVERINLVSMTEKKTMFRMDPKNPYDTVGCDGLPIPGRRYMLGDVYYVTYNQDTGLHQAHKFHYAEPAYCGIVRLVHQEGADEAARHALIQWRIERNPIIGDKFASRHGQKGINSFLWPVENLPFSESGMVPDIIFNPHGFPSRMTIGMMIESMAGKAAAMHGEVYDASPFVFNEKRTAIDHFGELLSKAGYNYHGNETFYSGVDGRQMEVQIFFGIVYYQRLRHMIADKFQVRATGPIDPITHQPVKGRKKGGGIRFGEMERDAIIAHGTAFVLQDRLLNCSDRDVAYACRRCGSLLSVLMSTKALAVRNRKGSSGTADFTERQICRNCGREDQVYLVQVPRVFRYLTAELAAMNIKIHLGINDSSNIVRA
;
A
#
# COMPACT_ATOMS: atom_id res chain seq x y z
N MET A 1 19.08 -3.08 19.07
CA MET A 1 17.90 -3.20 18.18
C MET A 1 17.74 -1.93 17.34
N ASP A 2 18.57 -1.73 16.31
CA ASP A 2 18.48 -0.52 15.49
C ASP A 2 17.32 -0.63 14.48
N CYS A 3 16.22 0.09 14.73
CA CYS A 3 15.09 0.14 13.81
C CYS A 3 15.34 1.21 12.76
N ASP A 4 15.84 0.80 11.60
CA ASP A 4 15.85 1.68 10.44
C ASP A 4 14.46 1.71 9.79
N ILE A 5 13.79 2.86 9.91
CA ILE A 5 12.38 3.03 9.51
C ILE A 5 12.20 2.89 8.00
N ALA A 6 13.16 3.41 7.22
CA ALA A 6 13.00 3.62 5.78
C ALA A 6 14.21 3.16 4.95
N SER A 7 15.28 2.62 5.55
CA SER A 7 16.49 2.22 4.81
C SER A 7 16.20 1.40 3.58
N TYR A 8 15.46 0.29 3.69
CA TYR A 8 15.25 -0.57 2.52
C TYR A 8 14.45 0.13 1.39
N HIS A 9 13.65 1.16 1.70
CA HIS A 9 13.05 1.98 0.65
C HIS A 9 14.12 2.83 -0.05
N VAL A 10 14.98 3.46 0.74
CA VAL A 10 16.07 4.33 0.27
C VAL A 10 17.14 3.53 -0.47
N GLU A 11 17.65 2.45 0.12
CA GLU A 11 18.66 1.54 -0.44
C GLU A 11 18.16 0.88 -1.73
N SER A 12 16.90 0.42 -1.77
CA SER A 12 16.34 -0.12 -3.03
C SER A 12 16.23 0.94 -4.13
N PHE A 13 15.99 2.21 -3.77
CA PHE A 13 16.00 3.31 -4.72
C PHE A 13 17.43 3.70 -5.13
N ASN A 14 18.41 3.62 -4.22
CA ASN A 14 19.82 3.84 -4.54
C ASN A 14 20.32 2.79 -5.54
N TYR A 15 19.96 1.50 -5.34
CA TYR A 15 20.24 0.46 -6.33
C TYR A 15 19.65 0.81 -7.70
N LEU A 16 18.39 1.25 -7.75
CA LEU A 16 17.76 1.71 -8.99
C LEU A 16 18.57 2.85 -9.63
N ALA A 17 18.99 3.83 -8.84
CA ALA A 17 19.66 5.04 -9.32
C ALA A 17 21.09 4.81 -9.82
N GLU A 18 21.83 3.93 -9.16
CA GLU A 18 23.26 3.70 -9.39
C GLU A 18 23.51 2.64 -10.48
N GLU A 19 22.82 1.49 -10.41
CA GLU A 19 23.06 0.35 -11.30
C GLU A 19 21.81 -0.08 -12.08
N GLY A 20 20.67 -0.11 -11.39
CA GLY A 20 19.44 -0.73 -11.90
C GLY A 20 18.95 -0.11 -13.20
N VAL A 21 18.88 1.23 -13.31
CA VAL A 21 18.41 1.92 -14.52
C VAL A 21 19.29 1.62 -15.73
N HIS A 22 20.60 1.48 -15.54
CA HIS A 22 21.53 1.12 -16.60
C HIS A 22 21.27 -0.31 -17.10
N LEU A 23 21.16 -1.29 -16.18
CA LEU A 23 20.83 -2.68 -16.50
C LEU A 23 19.44 -2.82 -17.13
N ALA A 24 18.46 -2.04 -16.66
CA ALA A 24 17.12 -2.02 -17.22
C ALA A 24 17.13 -1.56 -18.69
N ALA A 25 17.90 -0.51 -19.02
CA ALA A 25 18.04 -0.04 -20.39
C ALA A 25 18.66 -1.10 -21.31
N GLN A 26 19.74 -1.75 -20.88
CA GLN A 26 20.39 -2.83 -21.64
C GLN A 26 19.50 -4.05 -21.84
N SER A 27 18.60 -4.31 -20.90
CA SER A 27 17.68 -5.45 -20.96
C SER A 27 16.44 -5.24 -21.84
N VAL A 28 16.24 -4.03 -22.38
CA VAL A 28 15.16 -3.77 -23.33
C VAL A 28 15.49 -4.51 -24.63
N PRO A 29 14.58 -5.37 -25.14
CA PRO A 29 14.80 -6.07 -26.39
C PRO A 29 15.04 -5.07 -27.54
N LYS A 30 16.01 -5.39 -28.41
CA LYS A 30 16.30 -4.59 -29.60
C LYS A 30 15.08 -4.56 -30.52
N GLU A 31 14.77 -3.40 -31.09
CA GLU A 31 13.75 -3.28 -32.13
C GLU A 31 14.40 -3.46 -33.50
N LYS A 32 13.98 -4.50 -34.23
CA LYS A 32 14.45 -4.81 -35.58
C LYS A 32 13.34 -4.56 -36.60
N PHE A 33 13.61 -3.82 -37.66
CA PHE A 33 12.64 -3.60 -38.74
C PHE A 33 13.33 -3.27 -40.06
N ARG A 34 12.60 -3.39 -41.16
CA ARG A 34 13.11 -3.13 -42.51
C ARG A 34 12.41 -1.94 -43.13
N LEU A 35 13.18 -1.02 -43.70
CA LEU A 35 12.62 0.09 -44.47
C LEU A 35 12.11 -0.39 -45.84
N PRO A 36 11.20 0.36 -46.48
CA PRO A 36 10.81 0.13 -47.87
C PRO A 36 12.00 0.15 -48.85
N SER A 37 13.10 0.82 -48.49
CA SER A 37 14.38 0.84 -49.24
C SER A 37 15.17 -0.47 -49.16
N GLY A 38 14.77 -1.43 -48.30
CA GLY A 38 15.44 -2.71 -48.13
C GLY A 38 16.51 -2.75 -47.02
N GLU A 39 16.83 -1.61 -46.41
CA GLU A 39 17.77 -1.50 -45.28
C GLU A 39 17.18 -2.11 -44.00
N ALA A 40 17.97 -2.94 -43.31
CA ALA A 40 17.64 -3.50 -42.01
C ALA A 40 18.15 -2.58 -40.89
N ILE A 41 17.24 -2.09 -40.05
CA ILE A 41 17.54 -1.18 -38.94
C ILE A 41 17.39 -1.92 -37.61
N GLU A 42 18.36 -1.72 -36.73
CA GLU A 42 18.29 -2.10 -35.33
C GLU A 42 18.42 -0.87 -34.43
N LEU A 43 17.48 -0.74 -33.49
CA LEU A 43 17.53 0.27 -32.43
C LEU A 43 17.70 -0.42 -31.08
N SER A 44 18.64 0.07 -30.27
CA SER A 44 18.86 -0.46 -28.92
C SER A 44 19.35 0.64 -27.97
N TYR A 45 19.13 0.45 -26.68
CA TYR A 45 19.67 1.36 -25.66
C TYR A 45 21.10 0.94 -25.29
N THR A 46 22.02 1.90 -25.23
CA THR A 46 23.39 1.67 -24.73
C THR A 46 23.47 1.70 -23.20
N GLY A 47 22.61 2.52 -22.59
CA GLY A 47 22.52 2.70 -21.15
C GLY A 47 21.61 3.86 -20.78
N ALA A 48 21.35 4.01 -19.48
CA ALA A 48 20.57 5.11 -18.93
C ALA A 48 21.17 5.59 -17.60
N SER A 49 20.98 6.87 -17.28
CA SER A 49 21.41 7.48 -16.02
C SER A 49 20.36 8.49 -15.52
N LEU A 50 20.26 8.63 -14.21
CA LEU A 50 19.28 9.51 -13.57
C LEU A 50 19.99 10.71 -12.91
N ALA A 51 19.50 11.92 -13.20
CA ALA A 51 20.07 13.16 -12.66
C ALA A 51 19.35 13.63 -11.39
N MET A 52 20.02 14.46 -10.59
CA MET A 52 19.39 15.13 -9.44
C MET A 52 18.31 16.14 -9.87
N PRO A 53 17.33 16.46 -9.00
CA PRO A 53 16.29 17.43 -9.33
C PRO A 53 16.81 18.86 -9.48
N THR A 54 16.50 19.48 -10.62
CA THR A 54 16.82 20.89 -10.93
C THR A 54 15.59 21.59 -11.53
N LEU A 55 15.57 22.92 -11.48
CA LEU A 55 14.63 23.76 -12.22
C LEU A 55 15.12 23.93 -13.65
N GLU A 56 14.22 23.83 -14.62
CA GLU A 56 14.54 24.21 -15.99
C GLU A 56 14.56 25.74 -16.06
N GLY A 57 15.72 26.31 -16.36
CA GLY A 57 15.79 27.72 -16.76
C GLY A 57 15.05 27.89 -18.08
N GLY A 58 13.98 28.69 -18.08
CA GLY A 58 13.41 29.18 -19.32
C GLY A 58 14.50 29.93 -20.11
N SER A 59 14.66 29.55 -21.38
CA SER A 59 15.62 30.05 -22.38
C SER A 59 17.02 29.38 -22.41
N ASN A 60 17.43 28.98 -23.63
CA ASN A 60 18.71 28.38 -24.04
C ASN A 60 19.95 29.29 -23.81
N LYS A 61 19.99 30.12 -22.76
CA LYS A 61 21.05 31.14 -22.58
C LYS A 61 21.65 31.26 -21.19
N ILE A 62 21.45 30.28 -20.31
CA ILE A 62 22.20 30.23 -19.05
C ILE A 62 23.16 29.05 -19.13
N SER A 63 24.45 29.36 -19.00
CA SER A 63 25.56 28.41 -18.93
C SER A 63 25.26 27.27 -17.96
N ALA A 64 25.88 26.11 -18.18
CA ALA A 64 25.69 24.88 -17.41
C ALA A 64 26.00 24.97 -15.89
N ILE A 65 26.36 26.16 -15.39
CA ILE A 65 26.82 26.42 -14.03
C ILE A 65 25.66 26.82 -13.09
N ASP A 66 24.53 27.33 -13.59
CA ASP A 66 23.41 27.83 -12.76
C ASP A 66 22.09 27.07 -12.97
N GLN A 67 22.10 25.73 -12.98
CA GLN A 67 20.86 24.98 -12.76
C GLN A 67 20.43 25.13 -11.30
N LEU A 68 19.40 25.95 -11.05
CA LEU A 68 18.86 26.18 -9.71
C LEU A 68 18.42 24.84 -9.08
N ARG A 69 19.01 24.51 -7.93
CA ARG A 69 18.68 23.33 -7.15
C ARG A 69 17.25 23.45 -6.63
N VAL A 70 16.47 22.39 -6.74
CA VAL A 70 15.10 22.33 -6.20
C VAL A 70 15.12 21.59 -4.89
N LEU A 71 14.53 22.18 -3.85
CA LEU A 71 14.37 21.47 -2.58
C LEU A 71 12.99 20.80 -2.47
N PRO A 72 12.88 19.67 -1.75
CA PRO A 72 11.60 18.99 -1.57
C PRO A 72 10.54 19.89 -0.89
N SER A 73 10.93 20.73 0.07
CA SER A 73 10.08 21.72 0.74
C SER A 73 9.40 22.67 -0.26
N GLU A 74 10.14 23.15 -1.27
CA GLU A 74 9.61 23.98 -2.35
C GLU A 74 8.60 23.22 -3.20
N CYS A 75 8.86 21.95 -3.52
CA CYS A 75 7.91 21.11 -4.26
C CYS A 75 6.58 20.94 -3.53
N ARG A 76 6.60 20.74 -2.20
CA ARG A 76 5.37 20.65 -1.37
C ARG A 76 4.54 21.92 -1.49
N GLN A 77 5.20 23.08 -1.36
CA GLN A 77 4.54 24.39 -1.42
C GLN A 77 3.99 24.68 -2.82
N ARG A 78 4.84 24.59 -3.86
CA ARG A 78 4.48 24.89 -5.26
C ARG A 78 3.45 23.93 -5.84
N GLY A 79 3.31 22.74 -5.27
CA GLY A 79 2.40 21.72 -5.81
C GLY A 79 2.95 20.97 -7.02
N ILE A 80 4.28 20.91 -7.14
CA ILE A 80 4.99 20.22 -8.23
C ILE A 80 5.54 18.87 -7.77
N THR A 81 5.97 18.05 -8.72
CA THR A 81 6.60 16.75 -8.45
C THR A 81 8.11 16.93 -8.29
N TYR A 82 8.69 16.34 -7.24
CA TYR A 82 10.14 16.34 -7.03
C TYR A 82 10.78 15.27 -7.92
N ALA A 83 11.31 15.66 -9.06
CA ALA A 83 11.76 14.74 -10.11
C ALA A 83 13.06 15.18 -10.82
N GLY A 84 13.87 14.20 -11.21
CA GLY A 84 15.13 14.35 -11.93
C GLY A 84 15.07 13.83 -13.36
N ASN A 85 15.98 14.28 -14.22
CA ASN A 85 15.98 13.93 -15.65
C ASN A 85 16.58 12.54 -15.91
N LEU A 86 15.90 11.72 -16.70
CA LEU A 86 16.37 10.41 -17.17
C LEU A 86 17.07 10.58 -18.52
N LYS A 87 18.40 10.46 -18.52
CA LYS A 87 19.24 10.52 -19.72
C LYS A 87 19.47 9.12 -20.26
N VAL A 88 19.37 8.94 -21.58
CA VAL A 88 19.61 7.64 -22.24
C VAL A 88 20.46 7.83 -23.50
N GLY A 89 21.20 6.78 -23.86
CA GLY A 89 21.82 6.65 -25.18
C GLY A 89 21.08 5.61 -26.03
N ILE A 90 20.76 5.96 -27.28
CA ILE A 90 20.13 5.07 -28.26
C ILE A 90 21.12 4.81 -29.39
N GLU A 91 21.56 3.57 -29.56
CA GLU A 91 22.41 3.12 -30.67
C GLU A 91 21.55 2.79 -31.89
N ILE A 92 21.99 3.29 -33.05
CA ILE A 92 21.37 3.02 -34.36
C ILE A 92 22.35 2.16 -35.17
N ARG A 93 21.90 0.97 -35.59
CA ARG A 93 22.63 0.13 -36.55
C ARG A 93 21.83 -0.02 -37.83
N ILE A 94 22.51 0.11 -38.98
CA ILE A 94 21.94 -0.11 -40.31
C ILE A 94 22.75 -1.22 -40.98
N ASN A 95 22.07 -2.27 -41.45
CA ASN A 95 22.66 -3.47 -42.05
C ASN A 95 23.80 -4.08 -41.21
N GLY A 96 23.64 -4.06 -39.88
CA GLY A 96 24.62 -4.59 -38.92
C GLY A 96 25.78 -3.64 -38.58
N GLN A 97 25.96 -2.53 -39.31
CA GLN A 97 26.98 -1.53 -38.99
C GLN A 97 26.42 -0.45 -38.07
N ARG A 98 27.19 -0.09 -37.03
CA ARG A 98 26.85 0.99 -36.11
C ARG A 98 27.04 2.34 -36.80
N VAL A 99 25.98 3.13 -36.85
CA VAL A 99 25.98 4.43 -37.54
C VAL A 99 26.17 5.57 -36.56
N ASP A 100 25.37 5.63 -35.48
CA ASP A 100 25.44 6.72 -34.50
C ASP A 100 24.89 6.32 -33.11
N ILE A 101 25.17 7.13 -32.08
CA ILE A 101 24.48 7.10 -30.79
C ILE A 101 23.80 8.47 -30.55
N VAL A 102 22.50 8.42 -30.25
CA VAL A 102 21.74 9.59 -29.83
C VAL A 102 21.64 9.65 -28.31
N GLU A 103 22.24 10.67 -27.68
CA GLU A 103 22.00 10.99 -26.28
C GLU A 103 20.82 11.94 -26.12
N THR A 104 19.84 11.56 -25.30
CA THR A 104 18.60 12.34 -25.14
C THR A 104 17.98 12.13 -23.76
N ILE A 105 17.07 13.03 -23.39
CA ILE A 105 16.27 12.94 -22.16
C ILE A 105 14.92 12.32 -22.53
N LEU A 106 14.56 11.18 -21.91
CA LEU A 106 13.27 10.50 -22.17
C LEU A 106 12.13 10.95 -21.24
N GLY A 107 12.46 11.61 -20.14
CA GLY A 107 11.47 12.14 -19.21
C GLY A 107 12.04 12.41 -17.83
N ARG A 108 11.14 12.72 -16.89
CA ARG A 108 11.48 13.01 -15.50
C ARG A 108 10.98 11.90 -14.59
N VAL A 109 11.86 11.38 -13.75
CA VAL A 109 11.55 10.32 -12.77
C VAL A 109 11.46 10.96 -11.38
N PRO A 110 10.35 10.73 -10.64
CA PRO A 110 10.24 11.18 -9.26
C PRO A 110 11.38 10.63 -8.39
N ILE A 111 12.03 11.50 -7.63
CA ILE A 111 13.17 11.13 -6.78
C ILE A 111 12.69 10.89 -5.35
N MET A 112 13.15 9.79 -4.75
CA MET A 112 12.86 9.48 -3.35
C MET A 112 13.63 10.41 -2.41
N LEU A 113 12.99 10.89 -1.35
CA LEU A 113 13.67 11.71 -0.35
C LEU A 113 14.73 10.90 0.42
N LYS A 114 15.86 11.55 0.74
CA LYS A 114 17.07 10.98 1.38
C LYS A 114 17.84 9.92 0.57
N SER A 115 17.43 9.60 -0.66
CA SER A 115 18.24 8.77 -1.57
C SER A 115 19.50 9.48 -2.06
N SER A 116 20.43 8.73 -2.67
CA SER A 116 21.71 9.25 -3.17
C SER A 116 21.55 10.42 -4.15
N LEU A 117 20.45 10.44 -4.93
CA LEU A 117 20.10 11.52 -5.87
C LEU A 117 19.26 12.66 -5.27
N CYS A 118 18.93 12.59 -3.98
CA CYS A 118 18.24 13.67 -3.27
C CYS A 118 19.23 14.66 -2.68
N HIS A 119 18.93 15.95 -2.78
CA HIS A 119 19.76 17.01 -2.17
C HIS A 119 19.85 16.92 -0.64
N LEU A 120 18.90 16.23 0.02
CA LEU A 120 18.83 16.09 1.48
C LEU A 120 19.73 14.97 2.05
N SER A 121 20.31 14.10 1.21
CA SER A 121 20.99 12.88 1.65
C SER A 121 22.15 13.15 2.61
N LYS A 122 23.04 14.07 2.24
CA LYS A 122 24.25 14.43 3.01
C LYS A 122 24.04 15.60 3.97
N MET A 123 22.83 16.13 4.09
CA MET A 123 22.55 17.28 4.95
C MET A 123 22.48 16.89 6.43
N ASN A 124 23.12 17.68 7.28
CA ASN A 124 23.03 17.54 8.73
C ASN A 124 21.72 18.15 9.30
N ARG A 125 21.44 17.93 10.60
CA ARG A 125 20.22 18.44 11.25
C ARG A 125 20.03 19.95 11.11
N LYS A 126 21.11 20.76 11.17
CA LYS A 126 21.02 22.23 11.04
C LYS A 126 20.71 22.66 9.61
N GLU A 127 21.32 21.99 8.64
CA GLU A 127 21.08 22.22 7.20
C GLU A 127 19.66 21.83 6.78
N LEU A 128 19.14 20.73 7.32
CA LEU A 128 17.75 20.30 7.09
C LEU A 128 16.75 21.36 7.57
N LEU A 129 16.95 21.90 8.77
CA LEU A 129 16.11 22.97 9.31
C LEU A 129 16.18 24.23 8.44
N LYS A 130 17.39 24.60 7.96
CA LYS A 130 17.57 25.73 7.04
C LYS A 130 16.87 25.50 5.69
N ALA A 131 16.83 24.25 5.23
CA ALA A 131 16.11 23.85 4.01
C ALA A 131 14.57 23.76 4.19
N GLY A 132 14.05 24.05 5.40
CA GLY A 132 12.63 23.98 5.72
C GLY A 132 12.10 22.55 5.87
N GLU A 133 12.99 21.58 6.13
CA GLU A 133 12.69 20.18 6.41
C GLU A 133 12.75 19.88 7.91
N GLU A 134 12.35 18.66 8.28
CA GLU A 134 12.40 18.19 9.66
C GLU A 134 13.83 17.85 10.09
N GLY A 135 14.17 18.14 11.36
CA GLY A 135 15.53 17.87 11.87
C GLY A 135 15.91 16.38 11.90
N THR A 136 14.91 15.50 11.99
CA THR A 136 15.04 14.04 12.03
C THR A 136 14.48 13.37 10.76
N GLU A 137 14.40 14.09 9.63
CA GLU A 137 13.85 13.56 8.37
C GLU A 137 14.54 12.25 7.95
N LYS A 138 13.76 11.18 7.79
CA LYS A 138 14.25 9.83 7.46
C LYS A 138 14.07 9.46 5.98
N GLY A 139 13.22 10.18 5.22
CA GLY A 139 12.99 9.93 3.79
C GLY A 139 12.23 8.62 3.51
N GLY A 140 12.45 8.03 2.33
CA GLY A 140 11.79 6.79 1.91
C GLY A 140 10.47 6.96 1.12
N TYR A 141 10.09 8.20 0.80
CA TYR A 141 8.85 8.53 0.10
C TYR A 141 9.07 9.55 -1.03
N PHE A 142 8.05 9.79 -1.83
CA PHE A 142 8.06 10.68 -3.00
C PHE A 142 7.16 11.89 -2.79
N ILE A 143 7.47 13.00 -3.46
CA ILE A 143 6.57 14.16 -3.56
C ILE A 143 6.02 14.21 -4.98
N CYS A 144 4.72 13.98 -5.12
CA CYS A 144 4.01 14.00 -6.40
C CYS A 144 2.91 15.06 -6.34
N LYS A 145 3.01 16.09 -7.20
CA LYS A 145 2.07 17.23 -7.23
C LYS A 145 1.83 17.87 -5.85
N GLY A 146 2.91 18.01 -5.08
CA GLY A 146 2.92 18.53 -3.71
C GLY A 146 2.39 17.58 -2.62
N SER A 147 1.91 16.38 -2.95
CA SER A 147 1.48 15.39 -1.96
C SER A 147 2.58 14.35 -1.68
N GLU A 148 2.73 13.96 -0.41
CA GLU A 148 3.65 12.89 0.00
C GLU A 148 3.04 11.50 -0.32
N LYS A 149 3.76 10.68 -1.08
CA LYS A 149 3.34 9.36 -1.58
C LYS A 149 4.39 8.31 -1.23
N VAL A 150 3.94 7.17 -0.74
CA VAL A 150 4.79 6.02 -0.39
C VAL A 150 4.30 4.77 -1.12
N ILE A 151 5.24 4.02 -1.68
CA ILE A 151 4.96 2.72 -2.31
C ILE A 151 5.03 1.68 -1.20
N ARG A 152 3.94 0.96 -0.97
CA ARG A 152 3.89 -0.09 0.06
C ARG A 152 4.72 -1.30 -0.35
N LEU A 153 5.24 -2.01 0.65
CA LEU A 153 5.82 -3.33 0.42
C LEU A 153 4.71 -4.31 0.04
N LEU A 154 5.00 -5.15 -0.95
CA LEU A 154 4.08 -6.19 -1.38
C LEU A 154 4.72 -7.56 -1.22
N VAL A 155 3.91 -8.51 -0.75
CA VAL A 155 4.32 -9.90 -0.71
C VAL A 155 4.30 -10.46 -2.13
N ALA A 156 5.45 -10.95 -2.59
CA ALA A 156 5.56 -11.75 -3.80
C ALA A 156 6.01 -13.17 -3.44
N ASN A 157 5.83 -14.11 -4.36
CA ASN A 157 6.42 -15.44 -4.21
C ASN A 157 7.95 -15.29 -4.24
N ARG A 158 8.63 -16.05 -3.38
CA ARG A 158 10.09 -16.09 -3.29
C ARG A 158 10.69 -16.39 -4.67
N ARG A 159 11.65 -15.56 -5.07
CA ARG A 159 12.36 -15.72 -6.34
C ARG A 159 13.27 -16.94 -6.33
N ASN A 160 13.52 -17.44 -7.54
CA ASN A 160 14.51 -18.46 -7.85
C ASN A 160 14.40 -19.74 -6.98
N PHE A 161 13.21 -20.03 -6.46
CA PHE A 161 12.94 -21.22 -5.65
C PHE A 161 11.80 -22.04 -6.27
N PRO A 162 12.00 -23.35 -6.54
CA PRO A 162 10.96 -24.21 -7.08
C PRO A 162 10.01 -24.69 -5.96
N ILE A 163 8.79 -24.14 -5.94
CA ILE A 163 7.76 -24.43 -4.93
C ILE A 163 6.89 -25.61 -5.39
N ALA A 164 6.80 -26.67 -4.58
CA ALA A 164 5.94 -27.83 -4.81
C ALA A 164 4.50 -27.55 -4.37
N LEU A 165 3.56 -27.50 -5.31
CA LEU A 165 2.16 -27.10 -5.07
C LEU A 165 1.18 -28.26 -5.31
N CYS A 166 0.17 -28.34 -4.46
CA CYS A 166 -1.03 -29.13 -4.68
C CYS A 166 -2.23 -28.19 -4.77
N ARG A 167 -2.83 -28.04 -5.97
CA ARG A 167 -3.95 -27.12 -6.21
C ARG A 167 -5.03 -27.77 -7.07
N LYS A 168 -6.26 -27.76 -6.56
CA LYS A 168 -7.44 -28.26 -7.29
C LYS A 168 -7.66 -27.54 -8.63
N THR A 169 -7.37 -26.24 -8.68
CA THR A 169 -7.49 -25.43 -9.91
C THR A 169 -6.54 -25.86 -11.03
N PHE A 170 -5.51 -26.67 -10.76
CA PHE A 170 -4.68 -27.21 -11.83
C PHE A 170 -5.41 -28.26 -12.67
N ARG A 171 -6.36 -29.01 -12.08
CA ARG A 171 -7.19 -29.97 -12.81
C ARG A 171 -8.13 -29.28 -13.81
N GLU A 172 -8.51 -28.04 -13.53
CA GLU A 172 -9.40 -27.24 -14.40
C GLU A 172 -8.71 -26.77 -15.69
N LYS A 173 -7.37 -26.89 -15.79
CA LYS A 173 -6.60 -26.44 -16.95
C LYS A 173 -6.72 -27.36 -18.17
N GLY A 174 -7.10 -28.62 -17.98
CA GLY A 174 -7.28 -29.58 -19.05
C GLY A 174 -7.60 -30.98 -18.54
N LEU A 175 -8.17 -31.83 -19.41
CA LEU A 175 -8.69 -33.16 -19.06
C LEU A 175 -7.68 -34.07 -18.35
N LEU A 176 -6.42 -34.07 -18.79
CA LEU A 176 -5.36 -34.93 -18.24
C LEU A 176 -4.55 -34.27 -17.10
N PHE A 177 -4.87 -33.03 -16.71
CA PHE A 177 -4.10 -32.31 -15.68
C PHE A 177 -4.43 -32.84 -14.29
N THR A 178 -3.39 -33.10 -13.50
CA THR A 178 -3.54 -33.40 -12.07
C THR A 178 -3.47 -32.13 -11.22
N GLU A 179 -3.65 -32.29 -9.90
CA GLU A 179 -3.51 -31.18 -8.95
C GLU A 179 -2.05 -30.84 -8.60
N TYR A 180 -1.09 -31.66 -9.03
CA TYR A 180 0.32 -31.53 -8.70
C TYR A 180 1.06 -30.65 -9.70
N GLY A 181 1.88 -29.74 -9.18
CA GLY A 181 2.79 -28.95 -10.01
C GLY A 181 3.92 -28.32 -9.21
N VAL A 182 5.03 -28.01 -9.88
CA VAL A 182 6.13 -27.24 -9.29
C VAL A 182 6.20 -25.90 -9.99
N MET A 183 6.09 -24.81 -9.22
CA MET A 183 6.08 -23.43 -9.71
C MET A 183 7.36 -22.74 -9.31
N MET A 184 7.96 -21.97 -10.24
CA MET A 184 9.14 -21.16 -9.96
C MET A 184 8.96 -19.76 -10.52
N ARG A 185 9.26 -18.76 -9.71
CA ARG A 185 9.36 -17.36 -10.13
C ARG A 185 10.82 -17.02 -10.39
N CYS A 186 11.21 -16.99 -11.66
CA CYS A 186 12.59 -16.73 -12.06
C CYS A 186 12.79 -15.23 -12.22
N VAL A 187 13.80 -14.65 -11.56
CA VAL A 187 14.06 -13.22 -11.56
C VAL A 187 15.49 -12.95 -12.02
N LYS A 188 15.65 -12.13 -13.05
CA LYS A 188 16.95 -11.70 -13.56
C LYS A 188 17.50 -10.51 -12.76
N ASP A 189 18.78 -10.19 -12.93
CA ASP A 189 19.50 -9.10 -12.23
C ASP A 189 18.81 -7.74 -12.33
N ASN A 190 18.18 -7.47 -13.48
CA ASN A 190 17.35 -6.27 -13.72
C ASN A 190 15.95 -6.32 -13.06
N HIS A 191 15.71 -7.28 -12.16
CA HIS A 191 14.45 -7.62 -11.49
C HIS A 191 13.29 -8.05 -12.38
N THR A 192 13.50 -8.25 -13.68
CA THR A 192 12.48 -8.82 -14.57
C THR A 192 12.14 -10.23 -14.10
N ALA A 193 10.85 -10.46 -13.85
CA ALA A 193 10.37 -11.73 -13.34
C ALA A 193 9.54 -12.47 -14.39
N VAL A 194 9.74 -13.78 -14.48
CA VAL A 194 8.93 -14.70 -15.29
C VAL A 194 8.46 -15.85 -14.43
N MET A 195 7.19 -16.23 -14.62
CA MET A 195 6.60 -17.39 -13.98
C MET A 195 6.72 -18.61 -14.89
N MET A 196 7.22 -19.71 -14.33
CA MET A 196 7.27 -21.01 -14.98
C MET A 196 6.61 -22.04 -14.06
N THR A 197 5.81 -22.94 -14.61
CA THR A 197 5.18 -24.02 -13.84
C THR A 197 5.25 -25.31 -14.61
N ILE A 198 5.74 -26.38 -13.98
CA ILE A 198 5.65 -27.74 -14.51
C ILE A 198 4.45 -28.45 -13.88
N HIS A 199 3.64 -29.09 -14.72
CA HIS A 199 2.42 -29.79 -14.36
C HIS A 199 2.59 -31.28 -14.60
N TYR A 200 2.11 -32.07 -13.65
CA TYR A 200 2.02 -33.52 -13.81
C TYR A 200 0.69 -33.91 -14.45
N LEU A 201 0.73 -34.80 -15.45
CA LEU A 201 -0.45 -35.30 -16.14
C LEU A 201 -0.79 -36.72 -15.68
N GLU A 202 -2.07 -37.11 -15.78
CA GLU A 202 -2.53 -38.47 -15.47
C GLU A 202 -1.89 -39.52 -16.40
N SER A 203 -1.46 -39.12 -17.60
CA SER A 203 -0.69 -39.95 -18.55
C SER A 203 0.74 -40.27 -18.09
N GLY A 204 1.20 -39.72 -16.96
CA GLY A 204 2.57 -39.89 -16.48
C GLY A 204 3.61 -39.01 -17.19
N THR A 205 3.18 -38.01 -17.97
CA THR A 205 4.05 -37.06 -18.66
C THR A 205 4.04 -35.69 -17.99
N ILE A 206 5.06 -34.87 -18.26
CA ILE A 206 5.17 -33.50 -17.73
C ILE A 206 4.92 -32.48 -18.84
N GLN A 207 4.07 -31.50 -18.55
CA GLN A 207 3.93 -30.28 -19.35
C GLN A 207 4.47 -29.06 -18.62
N ILE A 208 5.16 -28.21 -19.36
CA ILE A 208 5.68 -26.93 -18.85
C ILE A 208 4.81 -25.79 -19.38
N ALA A 209 4.37 -24.94 -18.46
CA ALA A 209 3.63 -23.72 -18.71
C ALA A 209 4.59 -22.53 -18.67
N LEU A 210 4.73 -21.83 -19.79
CA LEU A 210 5.52 -20.61 -19.95
C LEU A 210 4.59 -19.42 -20.10
N GLN A 211 4.83 -18.36 -19.33
CA GLN A 211 4.06 -17.12 -19.44
C GLN A 211 4.81 -16.08 -20.29
N TYR A 212 4.19 -15.62 -21.38
CA TYR A 212 4.70 -14.52 -22.21
C TYR A 212 3.59 -13.50 -22.45
N ARG A 213 3.82 -12.22 -22.09
CA ARG A 213 2.86 -11.10 -22.26
C ARG A 213 1.43 -11.39 -21.78
N ARG A 214 1.31 -11.95 -20.58
CA ARG A 214 0.06 -12.38 -19.91
C ARG A 214 -0.58 -13.66 -20.47
N GLU A 215 -0.13 -14.18 -21.61
CA GLU A 215 -0.60 -15.45 -22.16
C GLU A 215 0.23 -16.61 -21.62
N ILE A 216 -0.41 -17.78 -21.44
CA ILE A 216 0.23 -19.00 -20.94
C ILE A 216 0.26 -20.02 -22.07
N PHE A 217 1.46 -20.49 -22.38
CA PHE A 217 1.70 -21.48 -23.41
C PHE A 217 2.14 -22.80 -22.75
N TYR A 218 1.53 -23.91 -23.17
CA TYR A 218 1.87 -25.24 -22.68
C TYR A 218 2.73 -25.99 -23.70
N LEU A 219 3.85 -26.55 -23.25
CA LEU A 219 4.77 -27.33 -24.07
C LEU A 219 5.08 -28.67 -23.39
N PRO A 220 5.38 -29.73 -24.15
CA PRO A 220 6.01 -30.93 -23.58
C PRO A 220 7.34 -30.58 -22.92
N PHE A 221 7.57 -31.07 -21.71
CA PHE A 221 8.76 -30.71 -20.93
C PHE A 221 10.08 -31.12 -21.62
N ILE A 222 10.10 -32.28 -22.29
CA ILE A 222 11.30 -32.79 -22.99
C ILE A 222 11.71 -31.92 -24.17
N TYR A 223 10.79 -31.18 -24.82
CA TYR A 223 11.16 -30.25 -25.89
C TYR A 223 12.15 -29.20 -25.38
N ILE A 224 11.91 -28.70 -24.17
CA ILE A 224 12.79 -27.70 -23.56
C ILE A 224 14.13 -28.33 -23.18
N LEU A 225 14.14 -29.53 -22.60
CA LEU A 225 15.39 -30.22 -22.24
C LEU A 225 16.27 -30.48 -23.47
N LYS A 226 15.69 -30.98 -24.58
CA LYS A 226 16.39 -31.20 -25.85
C LYS A 226 16.85 -29.90 -26.51
N ALA A 227 16.12 -28.79 -26.33
CA ALA A 227 16.52 -27.49 -26.85
C ALA A 227 17.74 -26.90 -26.12
N LEU A 228 17.88 -27.18 -24.81
CA LEU A 228 18.96 -26.63 -23.97
C LEU A 228 20.31 -27.31 -24.19
N VAL A 229 20.33 -28.63 -24.37
CA VAL A 229 21.58 -29.40 -24.44
C VAL A 229 21.59 -30.35 -25.63
N ASP A 230 22.75 -30.47 -26.28
CA ASP A 230 22.99 -31.43 -27.36
C ASP A 230 23.45 -32.78 -26.77
N LYS A 231 22.55 -33.43 -26.04
CA LYS A 231 22.79 -34.70 -25.33
C LYS A 231 21.85 -35.78 -25.88
N ASN A 232 22.32 -37.03 -25.94
CA ASN A 232 21.50 -38.16 -26.39
C ASN A 232 20.41 -38.51 -25.35
N ASP A 233 19.35 -39.19 -25.80
CA ASP A 233 18.21 -39.57 -24.95
C ASP A 233 18.65 -40.41 -23.74
N ALA A 234 19.63 -41.29 -23.92
CA ALA A 234 20.18 -42.12 -22.85
C ALA A 234 20.79 -41.28 -21.72
N LEU A 235 21.52 -40.21 -22.06
CA LEU A 235 22.15 -39.32 -21.08
C LEU A 235 21.12 -38.39 -20.44
N ILE A 236 20.15 -37.87 -21.19
CA ILE A 236 19.02 -37.12 -20.61
C ILE A 236 18.25 -37.99 -19.61
N ALA A 237 17.95 -39.25 -19.96
CA ALA A 237 17.30 -40.20 -19.06
C ALA A 237 18.17 -40.57 -17.86
N ALA A 238 19.49 -40.68 -18.02
CA ALA A 238 20.41 -40.96 -16.92
C ALA A 238 20.49 -39.81 -15.92
N GLU A 239 20.51 -38.56 -16.41
CA GLU A 239 20.48 -37.35 -15.57
C GLU A 239 19.15 -37.22 -14.83
N MET A 240 18.02 -37.44 -15.51
CA MET A 240 16.71 -37.41 -14.85
C MET A 240 16.60 -38.46 -13.74
N ARG A 241 17.11 -39.68 -13.97
CA ARG A 241 17.13 -40.79 -12.98
C ARG A 241 18.16 -40.63 -11.87
N ARG A 242 19.02 -39.61 -11.92
CA ARG A 242 20.13 -39.47 -10.96
C ARG A 242 19.61 -39.31 -9.53
N GLY A 243 20.19 -40.08 -8.60
CA GLY A 243 19.74 -40.15 -7.20
C GLY A 243 18.50 -41.03 -6.96
N ARG A 244 17.90 -41.62 -8.01
CA ARG A 244 16.70 -42.46 -7.96
C ARG A 244 16.76 -43.63 -8.94
N LYS A 245 17.90 -44.35 -8.99
CA LYS A 245 18.14 -45.42 -9.97
C LYS A 245 17.14 -46.59 -9.84
N ASP A 246 16.67 -46.87 -8.63
CA ASP A 246 15.78 -48.00 -8.33
C ASP A 246 14.29 -47.70 -8.58
N ASP A 247 13.96 -46.48 -9.01
CA ASP A 247 12.58 -46.05 -9.23
C ASP A 247 12.04 -46.46 -10.60
N THR A 248 11.35 -47.61 -10.65
CA THR A 248 10.76 -48.16 -11.88
C THR A 248 9.63 -47.29 -12.44
N TYR A 249 8.81 -46.70 -11.57
CA TYR A 249 7.70 -45.82 -11.97
C TYR A 249 8.23 -44.59 -12.69
N PHE A 250 9.15 -43.86 -12.05
CA PHE A 250 9.75 -42.67 -12.64
C PHE A 250 10.50 -42.99 -13.93
N SER A 251 11.21 -44.12 -13.98
CA SER A 251 11.86 -44.59 -15.20
C SER A 251 10.89 -44.81 -16.35
N SER A 252 9.72 -45.42 -16.09
CA SER A 252 8.68 -45.64 -17.11
C SER A 252 8.11 -44.32 -17.67
N CYS A 253 7.88 -43.33 -16.79
CA CYS A 253 7.40 -42.01 -17.17
C CYS A 253 8.40 -41.30 -18.10
N ILE A 254 9.70 -41.37 -17.79
CA ILE A 254 10.76 -40.79 -18.62
C ILE A 254 10.79 -41.44 -20.00
N THR A 255 10.72 -42.77 -20.07
CA THR A 255 10.71 -43.49 -21.35
C THR A 255 9.50 -43.11 -22.19
N ASN A 256 8.32 -42.97 -21.59
CA ASN A 256 7.10 -42.52 -22.30
C ASN A 256 7.26 -41.10 -22.85
N MET A 257 7.81 -40.16 -22.07
CA MET A 257 8.04 -38.78 -22.52
C MET A 257 9.07 -38.69 -23.67
N LEU A 258 10.10 -39.53 -23.65
CA LEU A 258 11.10 -39.60 -24.72
C LEU A 258 10.52 -40.24 -25.99
N SER A 259 9.72 -41.32 -25.86
CA SER A 259 9.02 -41.95 -26.98
C SER A 259 8.10 -40.96 -27.69
N GLN A 260 7.34 -40.16 -26.94
CA GLN A 260 6.48 -39.13 -27.51
C GLN A 260 7.27 -38.14 -28.39
N CYS A 261 8.47 -37.74 -27.97
CA CYS A 261 9.30 -36.82 -28.75
C CYS A 261 9.86 -37.47 -30.03
N GLN A 262 10.11 -38.78 -30.02
CA GLN A 262 10.53 -39.53 -31.20
C GLN A 262 9.38 -39.62 -32.21
N ASP A 263 8.17 -39.91 -31.75
CA ASP A 263 6.95 -39.97 -32.59
C ASP A 263 6.64 -38.61 -33.25
N GLU A 264 6.90 -37.50 -32.53
CA GLU A 264 6.69 -36.13 -33.00
C GLU A 264 7.87 -35.58 -33.85
N GLY A 265 8.91 -36.38 -34.10
CA GLY A 265 10.05 -36.01 -34.94
C GLY A 265 11.05 -35.03 -34.29
N VAL A 266 11.01 -34.84 -32.98
CA VAL A 266 11.89 -33.92 -32.23
C VAL A 266 13.12 -34.67 -31.70
N LEU A 267 14.05 -34.98 -32.61
CA LEU A 267 15.20 -35.84 -32.32
C LEU A 267 16.41 -35.07 -31.79
N HIS A 268 16.77 -33.95 -32.42
CA HIS A 268 17.98 -33.16 -32.15
C HIS A 268 17.65 -31.72 -31.72
N ARG A 269 18.65 -31.00 -31.19
CA ARG A 269 18.49 -29.66 -30.61
C ARG A 269 17.82 -28.66 -31.56
N GLU A 270 18.25 -28.60 -32.81
CA GLU A 270 17.67 -27.68 -33.81
C GLU A 270 16.20 -27.99 -34.11
N ALA A 271 15.82 -29.28 -34.19
CA ALA A 271 14.43 -29.66 -34.38
C ALA A 271 13.56 -29.20 -33.19
N ALA A 272 14.07 -29.31 -31.97
CA ALA A 272 13.39 -28.81 -30.77
C ALA A 272 13.23 -27.29 -30.79
N LEU A 273 14.29 -26.54 -31.15
CA LEU A 273 14.24 -25.08 -31.26
C LEU A 273 13.25 -24.61 -32.34
N ARG A 274 13.24 -25.24 -33.52
CA ARG A 274 12.27 -24.93 -34.58
C ARG A 274 10.85 -25.28 -34.16
N ALA A 275 10.64 -26.43 -33.50
CA ALA A 275 9.32 -26.83 -33.00
C ALA A 275 8.76 -25.84 -31.96
N ILE A 276 9.62 -25.33 -31.07
CA ILE A 276 9.25 -24.27 -30.13
C ILE A 276 8.98 -22.97 -30.91
N GLY A 277 9.92 -22.53 -31.75
CA GLY A 277 9.79 -21.27 -32.49
C GLY A 277 8.56 -21.19 -33.37
N ALA A 278 8.22 -22.25 -34.09
CA ALA A 278 7.03 -22.32 -34.93
C ALA A 278 5.73 -22.11 -34.12
N ARG A 279 5.67 -22.60 -32.88
CA ARG A 279 4.51 -22.41 -31.98
C ARG A 279 4.38 -20.98 -31.46
N PHE A 280 5.50 -20.29 -31.26
CA PHE A 280 5.52 -18.92 -30.73
C PHE A 280 5.62 -17.84 -31.80
N ARG A 281 5.82 -18.19 -33.07
CA ARG A 281 6.14 -17.26 -34.17
C ARG A 281 5.21 -16.05 -34.23
N VAL A 282 3.90 -16.26 -34.05
CA VAL A 282 2.90 -15.19 -34.03
C VAL A 282 3.03 -14.31 -32.78
N ALA A 283 3.29 -14.90 -31.61
CA ALA A 283 3.41 -14.19 -30.34
C ALA A 283 4.69 -13.33 -30.26
N VAL A 284 5.76 -13.71 -30.96
CA VAL A 284 7.03 -12.96 -31.02
C VAL A 284 7.23 -12.17 -32.32
N ALA A 285 6.20 -12.06 -33.17
CA ALA A 285 6.28 -11.42 -34.48
C ALA A 285 6.70 -9.93 -34.45
N ASP A 286 6.53 -9.26 -33.31
CA ASP A 286 6.97 -7.88 -33.13
C ASP A 286 8.46 -7.76 -32.72
N LYS A 287 9.06 -8.83 -32.21
CA LYS A 287 10.45 -8.86 -31.73
C LYS A 287 11.41 -9.58 -32.66
N ILE A 288 10.91 -10.61 -33.33
CA ILE A 288 11.68 -11.39 -34.29
C ILE A 288 11.27 -10.96 -35.68
N ALA A 289 12.28 -10.66 -36.48
CA ALA A 289 12.05 -10.14 -37.80
C ALA A 289 11.46 -11.23 -38.71
N PRO A 290 10.61 -10.88 -39.69
CA PRO A 290 9.99 -11.86 -40.58
C PRO A 290 10.99 -12.75 -41.35
N TRP A 291 12.22 -12.27 -41.54
CA TRP A 291 13.30 -12.96 -42.25
C TRP A 291 14.22 -13.82 -41.35
N GLU A 292 14.04 -13.79 -40.03
CA GLU A 292 14.78 -14.66 -39.10
C GLU A 292 14.11 -16.03 -39.01
N ASP A 293 14.86 -17.12 -38.88
CA ASP A 293 14.29 -18.47 -38.87
C ASP A 293 13.51 -18.79 -37.59
N ASP A 294 12.68 -19.83 -37.63
CA ASP A 294 11.97 -20.33 -36.44
C ASP A 294 12.94 -20.82 -35.36
N GLU A 295 14.16 -21.22 -35.71
CA GLU A 295 15.18 -21.55 -34.72
C GLU A 295 15.50 -20.34 -33.83
N GLU A 296 15.67 -19.15 -34.40
CA GLU A 296 15.96 -17.93 -33.65
C GLU A 296 14.77 -17.54 -32.75
N ALA A 297 13.55 -17.83 -33.21
CA ALA A 297 12.35 -17.71 -32.38
C ALA A 297 12.36 -18.66 -31.17
N GLY A 298 12.78 -19.91 -31.36
CA GLY A 298 13.00 -20.85 -30.26
C GLY A 298 14.04 -20.33 -29.26
N ARG A 299 15.20 -19.84 -29.75
CA ARG A 299 16.29 -19.31 -28.90
C ARG A 299 15.83 -18.11 -28.07
N PHE A 300 15.08 -17.20 -28.68
CA PHE A 300 14.54 -16.03 -27.98
C PHE A 300 13.60 -16.44 -26.83
N ILE A 301 12.71 -17.41 -27.04
CA ILE A 301 11.79 -17.91 -26.00
C ILE A 301 12.55 -18.60 -24.87
N ILE A 302 13.55 -19.43 -25.17
CA ILE A 302 14.38 -20.07 -24.14
C ILE A 302 15.08 -19.02 -23.27
N ASN A 303 15.64 -17.98 -23.89
CA ASN A 303 16.33 -16.91 -23.17
C ASN A 303 15.38 -15.98 -22.40
N SER A 304 14.15 -15.78 -22.89
CA SER A 304 13.20 -14.83 -22.33
C SER A 304 12.21 -15.44 -21.33
N CYS A 305 11.98 -16.76 -21.37
CA CYS A 305 10.93 -17.41 -20.59
C CYS A 305 11.41 -18.56 -19.71
N VAL A 306 12.51 -19.25 -20.07
CA VAL A 306 12.95 -20.46 -19.36
C VAL A 306 14.12 -20.16 -18.43
N ALA A 307 13.90 -20.32 -17.12
CA ALA A 307 14.90 -20.16 -16.06
C ALA A 307 15.80 -18.92 -16.28
N VAL A 308 15.17 -17.75 -16.45
CA VAL A 308 15.81 -16.52 -16.93
C VAL A 308 16.86 -15.92 -15.99
N HIS A 309 16.94 -16.42 -14.76
CA HIS A 309 17.97 -16.08 -13.78
C HIS A 309 19.32 -16.75 -14.08
N LEU A 310 19.34 -17.78 -14.94
CA LEU A 310 20.56 -18.46 -15.39
C LEU A 310 20.83 -18.05 -16.85
N ASP A 311 22.06 -17.65 -17.16
CA ASP A 311 22.46 -17.36 -18.54
C ASP A 311 22.97 -18.62 -19.27
N ASP A 312 23.61 -19.55 -18.55
CA ASP A 312 24.12 -20.80 -19.13
C ASP A 312 23.01 -21.86 -19.35
N TRP A 313 22.99 -22.45 -20.54
CA TRP A 313 21.96 -23.41 -20.93
C TRP A 313 22.14 -24.78 -20.28
N GLU A 314 23.38 -25.18 -19.96
CA GLU A 314 23.63 -26.42 -19.24
C GLU A 314 23.13 -26.34 -17.80
N GLU A 315 23.31 -25.19 -17.13
CA GLU A 315 22.74 -24.95 -15.79
C GLU A 315 21.20 -24.94 -15.78
N LYS A 316 20.57 -24.34 -16.80
CA LYS A 316 19.11 -24.41 -16.97
C LYS A 316 18.63 -25.86 -17.06
N PHE A 317 19.35 -26.70 -17.80
CA PHE A 317 19.01 -28.12 -17.94
C PHE A 317 19.03 -28.82 -16.58
N TYR A 318 20.08 -28.65 -15.79
CA TYR A 318 20.18 -29.30 -14.46
C TYR A 318 19.12 -28.81 -13.46
N LEU A 319 18.79 -27.52 -13.48
CA LEU A 319 17.70 -26.99 -12.66
C LEU A 319 16.35 -27.60 -13.06
N LEU A 320 16.03 -27.69 -14.35
CA LEU A 320 14.77 -28.27 -14.80
C LEU A 320 14.68 -29.75 -14.44
N VAL A 321 15.78 -30.49 -14.55
CA VAL A 321 15.87 -31.88 -14.09
C VAL A 321 15.57 -31.97 -12.58
N TYR A 322 16.17 -31.10 -11.77
CA TYR A 322 15.88 -31.02 -10.34
C TYR A 322 14.40 -30.72 -10.05
N MET A 323 13.78 -29.79 -10.78
CA MET A 323 12.36 -29.48 -10.64
C MET A 323 11.48 -30.69 -10.97
N ALA A 324 11.82 -31.46 -12.02
CA ALA A 324 11.11 -32.68 -12.38
C ALA A 324 11.23 -33.73 -11.26
N GLN A 325 12.42 -33.94 -10.69
CA GLN A 325 12.63 -34.85 -9.56
C GLN A 325 11.80 -34.45 -8.34
N LYS A 326 11.76 -33.15 -8.01
CA LYS A 326 10.91 -32.60 -6.94
C LYS A 326 9.41 -32.81 -7.21
N LEU A 327 8.97 -32.68 -8.47
CA LEU A 327 7.59 -32.95 -8.86
C LEU A 327 7.20 -34.42 -8.65
N PHE A 328 8.05 -35.36 -9.07
CA PHE A 328 7.79 -36.79 -8.87
C PHE A 328 7.79 -37.18 -7.39
N ALA A 329 8.67 -36.57 -6.58
CA ALA A 329 8.67 -36.75 -5.13
C ALA A 329 7.34 -36.31 -4.49
N LEU A 330 6.77 -35.19 -4.97
CA LEU A 330 5.46 -34.70 -4.53
C LEU A 330 4.34 -35.69 -4.91
N VAL A 331 4.34 -36.17 -6.15
CA VAL A 331 3.31 -37.12 -6.65
C VAL A 331 3.33 -38.43 -5.86
N LYS A 332 4.50 -38.91 -5.44
CA LYS A 332 4.66 -40.11 -4.61
C LYS A 332 4.37 -39.91 -3.12
N GLY A 333 4.19 -38.67 -2.68
CA GLY A 333 4.04 -38.35 -1.26
C GLY A 333 5.35 -38.43 -0.45
N GLU A 334 6.51 -38.41 -1.11
CA GLU A 334 7.82 -38.30 -0.45
C GLU A 334 8.14 -36.86 -0.02
N CYS A 335 7.52 -35.88 -0.69
CA CYS A 335 7.64 -34.45 -0.41
C CYS A 335 6.29 -33.90 0.04
N ALA A 336 6.28 -33.14 1.13
CA ALA A 336 5.11 -32.40 1.57
C ALA A 336 4.75 -31.29 0.55
N ALA A 337 3.45 -31.00 0.41
CA ALA A 337 2.99 -29.86 -0.39
C ALA A 337 3.37 -28.54 0.31
N GLU A 338 3.99 -27.64 -0.43
CA GLU A 338 4.41 -26.32 0.03
C GLU A 338 3.31 -25.29 -0.25
N THR A 339 3.05 -24.39 0.71
CA THR A 339 2.00 -23.37 0.59
C THR A 339 2.64 -22.00 0.34
N PRO A 340 2.30 -21.28 -0.74
CA PRO A 340 2.88 -19.96 -1.06
C PRO A 340 2.44 -18.86 -0.08
N ASP A 341 1.44 -19.15 0.76
CA ASP A 341 0.97 -18.25 1.82
C ASP A 341 1.82 -18.32 3.09
N ASN A 342 2.71 -19.30 3.19
CA ASN A 342 3.71 -19.35 4.27
C ASN A 342 4.83 -18.31 4.00
N PRO A 343 5.17 -17.44 4.98
CA PRO A 343 6.28 -16.48 4.88
C PRO A 343 7.62 -17.06 4.43
N GLN A 344 7.86 -18.36 4.64
CA GLN A 344 9.02 -19.09 4.13
C GLN A 344 9.18 -18.97 2.61
N PHE A 345 8.07 -19.02 1.86
CA PHE A 345 8.07 -18.99 0.39
C PHE A 345 7.71 -17.62 -0.18
N GLN A 346 7.87 -16.58 0.63
CA GLN A 346 7.54 -15.21 0.29
C GLN A 346 8.79 -14.31 0.28
N GLU A 347 8.69 -13.21 -0.44
CA GLU A 347 9.65 -12.11 -0.44
C GLU A 347 8.92 -10.76 -0.43
N ALA A 348 9.64 -9.68 -0.11
CA ALA A 348 9.10 -8.33 -0.08
C ALA A 348 9.48 -7.55 -1.35
N ALA A 349 8.52 -7.30 -2.24
CA ALA A 349 8.70 -6.40 -3.36
C ALA A 349 8.84 -4.95 -2.86
N VAL A 350 10.07 -4.43 -2.93
CA VAL A 350 10.45 -3.07 -2.49
C VAL A 350 10.20 -2.02 -3.57
N SER A 351 10.13 -0.76 -3.13
CA SER A 351 9.76 0.39 -3.94
C SER A 351 10.68 0.62 -5.15
N GLY A 352 12.00 0.51 -4.97
CA GLY A 352 12.97 0.70 -6.05
C GLY A 352 12.76 -0.30 -7.18
N HIS A 353 12.64 -1.59 -6.87
CA HIS A 353 12.47 -2.64 -7.87
C HIS A 353 11.16 -2.47 -8.68
N ILE A 354 10.07 -2.04 -8.04
CA ILE A 354 8.79 -1.78 -8.72
C ILE A 354 8.92 -0.62 -9.71
N ILE A 355 9.54 0.49 -9.31
CA ILE A 355 9.76 1.64 -10.21
C ILE A 355 10.67 1.22 -11.37
N LEU A 356 11.70 0.41 -11.10
CA LEU A 356 12.62 -0.07 -12.14
C LEU A 356 11.88 -0.85 -13.23
N LEU A 357 11.00 -1.75 -12.84
CA LEU A 357 10.16 -2.52 -13.76
C LEU A 357 9.25 -1.62 -14.61
N ILE A 358 8.67 -0.58 -14.01
CA ILE A 358 7.86 0.40 -14.74
C ILE A 358 8.71 1.17 -15.75
N ILE A 359 9.89 1.66 -15.36
CA ILE A 359 10.80 2.39 -16.25
C ILE A 359 11.19 1.51 -17.44
N ARG A 360 11.59 0.26 -17.19
CA ARG A 360 11.96 -0.70 -18.24
C ARG A 360 10.85 -0.89 -19.27
N GLU A 361 9.62 -1.16 -18.82
CA GLU A 361 8.48 -1.36 -19.73
C GLU A 361 8.17 -0.08 -20.52
N ARG A 362 8.28 1.10 -19.90
CA ARG A 362 8.07 2.38 -20.61
C ARG A 362 9.16 2.62 -21.65
N MET A 363 10.42 2.29 -21.37
CA MET A 363 11.50 2.36 -22.36
C MET A 363 11.23 1.42 -23.55
N GLU A 364 10.76 0.19 -23.31
CA GLU A 364 10.36 -0.73 -24.38
C GLU A 364 9.21 -0.15 -25.23
N ASN A 365 8.18 0.42 -24.61
CA ASN A 365 7.06 1.04 -25.31
C ASN A 365 7.50 2.24 -26.17
N ILE A 366 8.41 3.07 -25.66
CA ILE A 366 8.96 4.22 -26.40
C ILE A 366 9.71 3.74 -27.64
N LEU A 367 10.58 2.72 -27.51
CA LEU A 367 11.34 2.19 -28.64
C LEU A 367 10.42 1.61 -29.73
N GLY A 368 9.41 0.83 -29.34
CA GLY A 368 8.41 0.30 -30.27
C GLY A 368 7.52 1.38 -30.91
N MET A 369 7.34 2.54 -30.27
CA MET A 369 6.67 3.70 -30.89
C MET A 369 7.58 4.45 -31.87
N VAL A 370 8.86 4.62 -31.53
CA VAL A 370 9.86 5.22 -32.42
C VAL A 370 9.94 4.41 -33.71
N ARG A 371 10.03 3.08 -33.61
CA ARG A 371 9.94 2.17 -34.78
C ARG A 371 8.71 2.46 -35.64
N ARG A 372 7.51 2.43 -35.07
CA ARG A 372 6.26 2.66 -35.83
C ARG A 372 6.21 4.02 -36.53
N LYS A 373 6.76 5.07 -35.90
CA LYS A 373 6.86 6.41 -36.52
C LYS A 373 7.88 6.44 -37.66
N LEU A 374 9.03 5.78 -37.50
CA LEU A 374 10.04 5.67 -38.55
C LEU A 374 9.50 4.88 -39.75
N GLU A 375 8.84 3.73 -39.53
CA GLU A 375 8.18 2.96 -40.60
C GLU A 375 7.10 3.78 -41.32
N PHE A 376 6.30 4.55 -40.57
CA PHE A 376 5.28 5.42 -41.15
C PHE A 376 5.88 6.55 -42.00
N ASN A 377 6.93 7.21 -41.49
CA ASN A 377 7.62 8.27 -42.23
C ASN A 377 8.34 7.72 -43.47
N ALA A 378 8.93 6.53 -43.38
CA ALA A 378 9.54 5.84 -44.50
C ALA A 378 8.54 5.50 -45.60
N LYS A 379 7.35 5.00 -45.24
CA LYS A 379 6.25 4.76 -46.19
C LYS A 379 5.79 6.04 -46.89
N ARG A 380 5.80 7.18 -46.18
CA ARG A 380 5.37 8.48 -46.71
C ARG A 380 6.42 9.13 -47.63
N LYS A 381 7.70 9.06 -47.28
CA LYS A 381 8.81 9.75 -47.98
C LYS A 381 9.56 8.86 -49.00
N LYS A 382 9.25 7.55 -49.05
CA LYS A 382 9.83 6.53 -49.95
C LYS A 382 11.35 6.71 -50.11
N ASP A 383 11.81 7.12 -51.30
CA ASP A 383 13.21 7.08 -51.75
C ASP A 383 14.11 8.15 -51.12
N THR A 384 13.55 9.15 -50.40
CA THR A 384 14.32 10.22 -49.74
C THR A 384 14.51 10.01 -48.24
N PHE A 385 14.00 8.90 -47.69
CA PHE A 385 14.03 8.67 -46.25
C PHE A 385 15.28 7.92 -45.82
N ALA A 386 16.24 8.64 -45.24
CA ALA A 386 17.38 8.08 -44.52
C ALA A 386 17.17 8.22 -43.01
N VAL A 387 17.43 7.13 -42.27
CA VAL A 387 17.38 7.17 -40.80
C VAL A 387 18.66 7.80 -40.27
N THR A 388 18.55 9.07 -39.90
CA THR A 388 19.59 9.84 -39.23
C THR A 388 19.22 10.07 -37.76
N SER A 389 20.20 10.43 -36.95
CA SER A 389 20.02 10.80 -35.54
C SER A 389 18.96 11.88 -35.34
N ASN A 390 18.91 12.87 -36.24
CA ASN A 390 17.89 13.92 -36.20
C ASN A 390 16.47 13.37 -36.43
N GLU A 391 16.29 12.37 -37.30
CA GLU A 391 14.97 11.79 -37.54
C GLU A 391 14.53 10.88 -36.36
N VAL A 392 15.46 10.24 -35.67
CA VAL A 392 15.19 9.52 -34.41
C VAL A 392 14.79 10.49 -33.29
N VAL A 393 15.52 11.60 -33.12
CA VAL A 393 15.13 12.67 -32.17
C VAL A 393 13.77 13.26 -32.54
N ARG A 394 13.48 13.44 -33.83
CA ARG A 394 12.18 13.92 -34.30
C ARG A 394 11.05 12.92 -34.03
N ALA A 395 11.30 11.62 -34.20
CA ALA A 395 10.35 10.57 -33.86
C ALA A 395 10.07 10.52 -32.34
N LEU A 396 11.09 10.79 -31.52
CA LEU A 396 10.99 10.94 -30.08
C LEU A 396 10.21 12.19 -29.64
N GLY A 397 10.19 13.27 -30.45
CA GLY A 397 9.74 14.62 -30.10
C GLY A 397 8.60 14.76 -29.07
N SER A 398 7.43 14.14 -29.30
CA SER A 398 6.27 14.26 -28.37
C SER A 398 6.41 13.47 -27.07
N HIS A 399 7.38 12.56 -26.97
CA HIS A 399 7.56 11.61 -25.86
C HIS A 399 8.73 11.95 -24.94
N GLN A 400 9.60 12.90 -25.32
CA GLN A 400 10.74 13.37 -24.49
C GLN A 400 10.32 13.77 -23.06
N ASN A 401 9.07 14.22 -22.86
CA ASN A 401 8.56 14.64 -21.55
C ASN A 401 7.35 13.83 -21.04
N GLY A 402 6.76 12.96 -21.86
CA GLY A 402 5.36 12.54 -21.69
C GLY A 402 5.16 11.19 -21.02
N GLU A 403 5.70 10.12 -21.58
CA GLU A 403 5.22 8.77 -21.24
C GLU A 403 5.74 8.27 -19.89
N ILE A 404 7.04 8.42 -19.62
CA ILE A 404 7.64 8.01 -18.35
C ILE A 404 7.13 8.91 -17.22
N THR A 405 7.23 10.23 -17.38
CA THR A 405 6.82 11.22 -16.36
C THR A 405 5.34 11.06 -16.01
N ARG A 406 4.44 11.10 -17.00
CA ARG A 406 2.99 10.98 -16.76
C ARG A 406 2.63 9.60 -16.23
N GLY A 407 3.30 8.55 -16.71
CA GLY A 407 3.10 7.18 -16.23
C GLY A 407 3.44 7.02 -14.75
N LEU A 408 4.60 7.51 -14.33
CA LEU A 408 5.06 7.46 -12.93
C LEU A 408 4.25 8.41 -12.03
N GLU A 409 3.91 9.62 -12.49
CA GLU A 409 3.03 10.51 -11.73
C GLU A 409 1.64 9.90 -11.56
N TYR A 410 1.07 9.28 -12.60
CA TYR A 410 -0.21 8.59 -12.51
C TYR A 410 -0.13 7.42 -11.52
N PHE A 411 0.92 6.60 -11.62
CA PHE A 411 1.16 5.48 -10.72
C PHE A 411 1.29 5.93 -9.25
N LEU A 412 2.09 6.96 -8.97
CA LEU A 412 2.25 7.48 -7.61
C LEU A 412 0.98 8.18 -7.10
N ALA A 413 0.26 8.89 -7.96
CA ALA A 413 -0.95 9.60 -7.56
C ALA A 413 -2.11 8.65 -7.24
N THR A 414 -2.35 7.65 -8.09
CA THR A 414 -3.51 6.75 -8.04
C THR A 414 -3.22 5.40 -7.37
N GLY A 415 -1.96 4.96 -7.37
CA GLY A 415 -1.58 3.61 -6.94
C GLY A 415 -1.91 2.51 -7.96
N ASN A 416 -2.35 2.88 -9.16
CA ASN A 416 -2.71 1.93 -10.22
C ASN A 416 -1.57 1.78 -11.24
N LEU A 417 -1.28 0.53 -11.56
CA LEU A 417 -0.24 0.11 -12.47
C LEU A 417 -0.87 -0.23 -13.83
N VAL A 418 -0.61 0.60 -14.84
CA VAL A 418 -1.12 0.39 -16.21
C VAL A 418 -0.02 -0.24 -17.06
N THR A 419 -0.07 -1.56 -17.21
CA THR A 419 0.96 -2.34 -17.92
C THR A 419 0.33 -3.20 -19.01
N LYS A 420 1.06 -3.40 -20.10
CA LYS A 420 0.68 -4.34 -21.17
C LYS A 420 1.22 -5.74 -20.87
N ILE A 421 2.41 -5.82 -20.27
CA ILE A 421 3.14 -7.07 -20.07
C ILE A 421 2.75 -7.75 -18.74
N GLY A 422 2.21 -6.99 -17.77
CA GLY A 422 1.79 -7.49 -16.45
C GLY A 422 2.89 -7.55 -15.39
N LEU A 423 4.15 -7.27 -15.75
CA LEU A 423 5.34 -7.19 -14.86
C LEU A 423 5.52 -8.34 -13.84
N SER A 424 4.80 -9.45 -14.01
CA SER A 424 4.72 -10.59 -13.09
C SER A 424 4.43 -10.19 -11.63
N LEU A 425 3.65 -9.11 -11.45
CA LEU A 425 3.11 -8.68 -10.16
C LEU A 425 1.70 -9.27 -9.98
N GLN A 426 1.34 -9.64 -8.75
CA GLN A 426 0.06 -10.30 -8.45
C GLN A 426 -1.16 -9.38 -8.49
N GLN A 427 -0.95 -8.06 -8.60
CA GLN A 427 -2.01 -7.06 -8.58
C GLN A 427 -1.67 -5.88 -9.50
N ASP A 428 -2.69 -5.15 -9.97
CA ASP A 428 -2.55 -3.94 -10.78
C ASP A 428 -2.94 -2.65 -10.03
N THR A 429 -3.40 -2.74 -8.77
CA THR A 429 -3.89 -1.59 -7.99
C THR A 429 -3.36 -1.60 -6.55
N GLY A 430 -3.41 -0.45 -5.88
CA GLY A 430 -3.09 -0.33 -4.45
C GLY A 430 -1.60 -0.31 -4.11
N PHE A 431 -0.72 0.02 -5.06
CA PHE A 431 0.74 0.08 -4.84
C PHE A 431 1.18 1.32 -4.05
N SER A 432 0.69 2.50 -4.45
CA SER A 432 1.03 3.79 -3.85
C SER A 432 -0.09 4.28 -2.92
N VAL A 433 0.28 4.77 -1.75
CA VAL A 433 -0.64 5.42 -0.82
C VAL A 433 -0.12 6.79 -0.39
N ILE A 434 -1.03 7.62 0.12
CA ILE A 434 -0.64 8.89 0.75
C ILE A 434 0.07 8.57 2.07
N ALA A 435 1.25 9.14 2.27
CA ALA A 435 1.95 9.08 3.55
C ALA A 435 1.28 10.07 4.50
N GLU A 436 0.29 9.60 5.28
CA GLU A 436 -0.53 10.47 6.10
C GLU A 436 0.25 10.99 7.33
N ARG A 437 0.43 12.32 7.40
CA ARG A 437 1.02 13.01 8.55
C ARG A 437 -0.05 13.35 9.62
N ILE A 438 -0.77 12.34 10.11
CA ILE A 438 -1.70 12.54 11.24
C ILE A 438 -0.91 12.73 12.53
N ASN A 439 0.03 11.84 12.77
CA ASN A 439 1.04 11.87 13.82
C ASN A 439 2.27 11.10 13.33
N GLN A 440 3.38 11.14 14.08
CA GLN A 440 4.60 10.47 13.68
C GLN A 440 4.44 8.94 13.58
N LEU A 441 3.68 8.32 14.50
CA LEU A 441 3.46 6.88 14.51
C LEU A 441 2.75 6.38 13.23
N ARG A 442 1.74 7.11 12.73
CA ARG A 442 1.03 6.84 11.47
C ARG A 442 1.98 6.93 10.29
N PHE A 443 2.79 7.98 10.26
CA PHE A 443 3.74 8.24 9.19
C PHE A 443 4.76 7.10 9.09
N VAL A 444 5.43 6.76 10.19
CA VAL A 444 6.41 5.67 10.28
C VAL A 444 5.82 4.31 9.92
N SER A 445 4.58 4.04 10.35
CA SER A 445 3.90 2.78 10.05
C SER A 445 3.70 2.53 8.55
N HIS A 446 3.65 3.57 7.71
CA HIS A 446 3.49 3.38 6.27
C HIS A 446 4.71 2.71 5.62
N PHE A 447 5.92 2.99 6.11
CA PHE A 447 7.17 2.44 5.58
C PHE A 447 7.37 0.98 6.00
N ARG A 448 6.85 0.61 7.18
CA ARG A 448 6.92 -0.76 7.72
C ARG A 448 5.74 -1.64 7.30
N ALA A 449 4.79 -1.11 6.52
CA ALA A 449 3.59 -1.85 6.11
C ALA A 449 3.89 -2.79 4.93
N ILE A 450 3.54 -4.07 5.10
CA ILE A 450 3.63 -5.11 4.08
C ILE A 450 2.24 -5.68 3.79
N HIS A 451 1.87 -5.71 2.52
CA HIS A 451 0.53 -6.10 2.09
C HIS A 451 0.56 -7.35 1.22
N ARG A 452 -0.33 -8.31 1.51
CA ARG A 452 -0.40 -9.60 0.78
C ARG A 452 -0.82 -9.44 -0.69
N GLY A 453 -1.67 -8.45 -0.98
CA GLY A 453 -2.20 -8.13 -2.31
C GLY A 453 -3.71 -7.88 -2.27
N ALA A 454 -4.21 -6.94 -3.07
CA ALA A 454 -5.63 -6.56 -3.13
C ALA A 454 -6.53 -7.71 -3.59
N PHE A 455 -5.99 -8.58 -4.45
CA PHE A 455 -6.64 -9.82 -4.91
C PHE A 455 -7.13 -10.70 -3.75
N PHE A 456 -6.36 -10.79 -2.66
CA PHE A 456 -6.71 -11.61 -1.50
C PHE A 456 -7.81 -11.01 -0.61
N MET A 457 -8.19 -9.73 -0.82
CA MET A 457 -9.31 -9.14 -0.08
C MET A 457 -10.66 -9.70 -0.54
N GLU A 458 -10.77 -10.09 -1.80
CA GLU A 458 -12.00 -10.66 -2.39
C GLU A 458 -12.15 -12.16 -2.09
N MET A 459 -11.03 -12.83 -1.76
CA MET A 459 -11.04 -14.22 -1.35
C MET A 459 -11.73 -14.43 0.00
N ARG A 460 -12.61 -15.45 0.04
CA ARG A 460 -13.34 -15.85 1.25
C ARG A 460 -12.53 -16.77 2.17
N THR A 461 -11.42 -17.33 1.69
CA THR A 461 -10.57 -18.23 2.48
C THR A 461 -9.81 -17.44 3.56
N THR A 462 -9.75 -18.01 4.76
CA THR A 462 -9.09 -17.37 5.92
C THR A 462 -7.62 -17.77 6.07
N ASP A 463 -7.15 -18.80 5.36
CA ASP A 463 -5.79 -19.33 5.52
C ASP A 463 -4.70 -18.31 5.19
N VAL A 464 -4.97 -17.39 4.25
CA VAL A 464 -4.07 -16.28 3.88
C VAL A 464 -4.00 -15.18 4.94
N ARG A 465 -4.92 -15.17 5.90
CA ARG A 465 -5.03 -14.17 6.98
C ARG A 465 -4.48 -14.68 8.31
N LYS A 466 -4.21 -15.98 8.42
CA LYS A 466 -3.73 -16.61 9.64
C LYS A 466 -2.30 -16.17 9.91
N LEU A 467 -2.02 -15.82 11.17
CA LEU A 467 -0.65 -15.69 11.66
C LEU A 467 -0.01 -17.08 11.69
N ARG A 468 1.21 -17.17 11.19
CA ARG A 468 1.99 -18.41 10.99
C ARG A 468 3.26 -18.34 11.84
N PRO A 469 3.73 -19.42 12.49
CA PRO A 469 4.95 -19.41 13.32
C PRO A 469 6.21 -18.92 12.57
N GLU A 470 6.29 -19.20 11.27
CA GLU A 470 7.36 -18.78 10.37
C GLU A 470 7.47 -17.26 10.25
N ALA A 471 6.43 -16.52 10.66
CA ALA A 471 6.42 -15.06 10.72
C ALA A 471 7.19 -14.48 11.92
N TRP A 472 7.55 -15.30 12.91
CA TRP A 472 8.20 -14.88 14.16
C TRP A 472 9.45 -14.03 13.89
N GLY A 473 9.51 -12.84 14.48
CA GLY A 473 10.64 -11.93 14.31
C GLY A 473 10.71 -11.21 12.95
N PHE A 474 9.83 -11.53 11.99
CA PHE A 474 9.76 -10.87 10.68
C PHE A 474 8.51 -10.00 10.50
N ILE A 475 7.34 -10.55 10.84
CA ILE A 475 6.05 -9.85 10.78
C ILE A 475 5.48 -9.78 12.20
N CYS A 476 5.07 -8.57 12.61
CA CYS A 476 4.56 -8.36 13.95
C CYS A 476 3.20 -9.04 14.15
N PRO A 477 3.01 -9.80 15.25
CA PRO A 477 1.77 -10.54 15.50
C PRO A 477 0.59 -9.64 15.88
N VAL A 478 0.85 -8.45 16.44
CA VAL A 478 -0.20 -7.53 16.93
C VAL A 478 -0.47 -6.37 15.97
N HIS A 479 0.45 -6.04 15.06
CA HIS A 479 0.30 -4.84 14.23
C HIS A 479 -0.39 -5.14 12.89
N THR A 480 -1.69 -5.44 12.97
CA THR A 480 -2.63 -5.55 11.84
C THR A 480 -3.82 -4.62 12.09
N PRO A 481 -4.45 -3.99 11.08
CA PRO A 481 -5.73 -3.33 11.27
C PRO A 481 -6.84 -4.36 11.55
N ASP A 482 -7.93 -3.88 12.16
CA ASP A 482 -9.19 -4.62 12.24
C ASP A 482 -10.01 -4.53 10.92
N GLY A 483 -11.09 -5.30 10.86
CA GLY A 483 -12.02 -5.32 9.72
C GLY A 483 -11.50 -6.08 8.49
N ALA A 484 -11.95 -5.66 7.30
CA ALA A 484 -11.65 -6.34 6.04
C ALA A 484 -10.15 -6.56 5.73
N PRO A 485 -9.21 -5.65 6.06
CA PRO A 485 -7.77 -5.87 5.82
C PRO A 485 -7.05 -6.71 6.88
N CYS A 486 -7.74 -7.22 7.91
CA CYS A 486 -7.13 -8.00 8.98
C CYS A 486 -6.37 -9.24 8.46
N GLY A 487 -5.09 -9.36 8.83
CA GLY A 487 -4.19 -10.42 8.40
C GLY A 487 -3.60 -10.25 6.98
N LEU A 488 -4.13 -9.32 6.17
CA LEU A 488 -3.63 -9.02 4.83
C LEU A 488 -2.70 -7.80 4.80
N LEU A 489 -2.98 -6.80 5.63
CA LEU A 489 -2.12 -5.64 5.85
C LEU A 489 -1.38 -5.80 7.17
N ASN A 490 -0.16 -6.32 7.11
CA ASN A 490 0.67 -6.51 8.30
C ASN A 490 1.80 -5.48 8.32
N HIS A 491 2.58 -5.47 9.39
CA HIS A 491 3.77 -4.63 9.50
C HIS A 491 4.96 -5.49 9.89
N VAL A 492 6.11 -5.25 9.27
CA VAL A 492 7.35 -5.93 9.63
C VAL A 492 7.78 -5.54 11.05
N THR A 493 8.45 -6.44 11.76
CA THR A 493 9.01 -6.18 13.11
C THR A 493 10.06 -5.07 13.05
N ALA A 494 10.46 -4.50 14.19
CA ALA A 494 11.45 -3.43 14.22
C ALA A 494 12.86 -3.89 13.79
N SER A 495 13.23 -5.14 14.11
CA SER A 495 14.54 -5.74 13.80
C SER A 495 14.64 -6.31 12.39
N CYS A 496 13.51 -6.56 11.72
CA CYS A 496 13.51 -7.06 10.35
C CYS A 496 14.12 -6.05 9.38
N ARG A 497 15.03 -6.53 8.52
CA ARG A 497 15.58 -5.82 7.37
C ARG A 497 15.19 -6.54 6.08
N ILE A 498 15.34 -5.84 4.96
CA ILE A 498 15.09 -6.39 3.62
C ILE A 498 16.37 -6.21 2.82
N VAL A 499 16.86 -7.29 2.20
CA VAL A 499 18.04 -7.22 1.34
C VAL A 499 17.69 -6.46 0.05
N THR A 500 18.48 -5.46 -0.33
CA THR A 500 18.19 -4.61 -1.50
C THR A 500 19.20 -4.74 -2.64
N HIS A 501 20.38 -5.32 -2.38
CA HIS A 501 21.48 -5.45 -3.35
C HIS A 501 21.83 -6.92 -3.60
N TYR A 502 22.41 -7.22 -4.76
CA TYR A 502 23.03 -8.52 -5.02
C TYR A 502 24.35 -8.63 -4.26
N SER A 503 24.63 -9.80 -3.69
CA SER A 503 25.91 -10.10 -3.05
C SER A 503 26.83 -10.80 -4.04
N ASP A 504 28.14 -10.62 -3.91
CA ASP A 504 29.10 -11.39 -4.69
C ASP A 504 29.19 -12.82 -4.17
N THR A 505 28.92 -13.80 -5.04
CA THR A 505 28.92 -15.23 -4.69
C THR A 505 29.92 -16.04 -5.52
N ARG A 506 30.86 -15.40 -6.21
CA ARG A 506 31.76 -16.09 -7.16
C ARG A 506 32.66 -17.13 -6.50
N GLU A 507 33.11 -16.88 -5.28
CA GLU A 507 34.03 -17.77 -4.55
C GLU A 507 33.29 -18.91 -3.80
N LEU A 508 31.98 -18.77 -3.60
CA LEU A 508 31.18 -19.70 -2.79
C LEU A 508 31.13 -21.13 -3.38
N PRO A 509 30.94 -21.35 -4.71
CA PRO A 509 30.99 -22.69 -5.28
C PRO A 509 32.34 -23.39 -5.10
N ALA A 510 33.45 -22.63 -5.15
CA ALA A 510 34.80 -23.17 -4.92
C ALA A 510 34.97 -23.59 -3.46
N LEU A 511 34.55 -22.72 -2.51
CA LEU A 511 34.52 -23.05 -1.09
C LEU A 511 33.69 -24.31 -0.80
N LEU A 512 32.51 -24.44 -1.40
CA LEU A 512 31.67 -25.64 -1.23
C LEU A 512 32.38 -26.90 -1.75
N ALA A 513 33.11 -26.81 -2.87
CA ALA A 513 33.89 -27.92 -3.38
C ALA A 513 35.01 -28.33 -2.40
N ASP A 514 35.72 -27.36 -1.82
CA ASP A 514 36.76 -27.59 -0.80
C ASP A 514 36.19 -28.25 0.47
N LEU A 515 34.96 -27.89 0.85
CA LEU A 515 34.23 -28.49 1.97
C LEU A 515 33.68 -29.91 1.68
N GLY A 516 33.87 -30.40 0.45
CA GLY A 516 33.51 -31.76 0.04
C GLY A 516 32.21 -31.87 -0.76
N MET A 517 31.72 -30.78 -1.37
CA MET A 517 30.66 -30.84 -2.38
C MET A 517 31.19 -31.47 -3.67
N LEU A 518 30.48 -32.47 -4.18
CA LEU A 518 30.72 -33.02 -5.51
C LEU A 518 29.93 -32.22 -6.53
N SER A 519 30.63 -31.65 -7.52
CA SER A 519 29.97 -30.95 -8.62
C SER A 519 29.04 -31.89 -9.39
N HIS A 520 28.02 -31.33 -10.06
CA HIS A 520 27.13 -32.10 -10.93
C HIS A 520 27.86 -32.85 -12.07
N LYS A 521 29.09 -32.44 -12.42
CA LYS A 521 29.96 -33.14 -13.39
C LYS A 521 30.74 -34.29 -12.75
N SER A 522 31.22 -34.08 -11.52
CA SER A 522 32.06 -35.02 -10.78
C SER A 522 31.27 -36.15 -10.12
N ILE A 523 29.96 -35.98 -9.92
CA ILE A 523 29.08 -36.97 -9.26
C ILE A 523 29.05 -38.33 -9.98
N VAL A 524 29.40 -38.37 -11.26
CA VAL A 524 29.48 -39.63 -12.04
C VAL A 524 30.49 -40.61 -11.42
N PHE A 525 31.52 -40.09 -10.74
CA PHE A 525 32.56 -40.88 -10.07
C PHE A 525 32.22 -41.19 -8.59
N ALA A 526 31.07 -40.74 -8.11
CA ALA A 526 30.68 -40.91 -6.72
C ALA A 526 30.24 -42.35 -6.43
N SER A 527 30.44 -42.80 -5.19
CA SER A 527 30.03 -44.14 -4.79
C SER A 527 28.52 -44.27 -4.75
N ASP A 528 27.99 -45.31 -5.41
CA ASP A 528 26.56 -45.67 -5.36
C ASP A 528 26.10 -46.10 -3.95
N LYS A 529 27.01 -46.30 -2.99
CA LYS A 529 26.68 -46.70 -1.61
C LYS A 529 26.38 -45.52 -0.67
N GLU A 530 26.74 -44.30 -1.04
CA GLU A 530 26.47 -43.11 -0.21
C GLU A 530 25.23 -42.37 -0.69
N GLU A 531 24.44 -41.87 0.24
CA GLU A 531 23.32 -40.97 -0.05
C GLU A 531 23.79 -39.50 -0.03
N TYR A 532 23.20 -38.68 -0.90
CA TYR A 532 23.60 -37.29 -1.08
C TYR A 532 22.40 -36.33 -1.03
N TYR A 533 22.65 -35.11 -0.52
CA TYR A 533 21.72 -33.99 -0.63
C TYR A 533 22.06 -33.10 -1.82
N PRO A 534 21.06 -32.63 -2.59
CA PRO A 534 21.27 -31.62 -3.62
C PRO A 534 21.63 -30.27 -3.00
N VAL A 535 22.49 -29.51 -3.67
CA VAL A 535 22.91 -28.16 -3.26
C VAL A 535 22.45 -27.13 -4.29
N LEU A 536 21.67 -26.16 -3.83
CA LEU A 536 21.18 -25.05 -4.64
C LEU A 536 21.71 -23.72 -4.10
N LEU A 537 22.18 -22.86 -5.01
CA LEU A 537 22.57 -21.48 -4.74
C LEU A 537 21.70 -20.54 -5.58
N ASP A 538 20.77 -19.79 -4.98
CA ASP A 538 19.87 -18.85 -5.68
C ASP A 538 19.19 -19.45 -6.92
N GLY A 539 18.74 -20.71 -6.80
CA GLY A 539 18.10 -21.44 -7.90
C GLY A 539 19.06 -21.98 -8.97
N ARG A 540 20.37 -21.87 -8.78
CA ARG A 540 21.41 -22.57 -9.56
C ARG A 540 21.72 -23.91 -8.91
N PHE A 541 21.66 -25.00 -9.68
CA PHE A 541 22.01 -26.33 -9.21
C PHE A 541 23.52 -26.55 -9.28
N LEU A 542 24.21 -26.64 -8.13
CA LEU A 542 25.67 -26.76 -8.10
C LEU A 542 26.13 -28.23 -8.15
N GLY A 543 25.49 -29.08 -7.35
CA GLY A 543 25.91 -30.46 -7.18
C GLY A 543 25.29 -31.11 -5.94
N TYR A 544 26.09 -31.96 -5.29
CA TYR A 544 25.63 -32.84 -4.22
C TYR A 544 26.62 -32.87 -3.05
N ILE A 545 26.12 -33.01 -1.83
CA ILE A 545 26.94 -33.21 -0.61
C ILE A 545 26.56 -34.54 0.06
N PRO A 546 27.54 -35.29 0.61
CA PRO A 546 27.23 -36.50 1.38
C PRO A 546 26.40 -36.17 2.62
N ILE A 547 25.32 -36.92 2.89
CA ILE A 547 24.41 -36.68 4.03
C ILE A 547 25.18 -36.60 5.36
N LYS A 548 26.20 -37.47 5.54
CA LYS A 548 27.02 -37.52 6.77
C LYS A 548 27.80 -36.24 7.05
N LYS A 549 28.21 -35.50 6.01
CA LYS A 549 29.00 -34.26 6.14
C LYS A 549 28.12 -33.00 6.20
N ALA A 550 26.84 -33.10 5.82
CA ALA A 550 25.98 -31.93 5.62
C ALA A 550 25.89 -30.99 6.83
N VAL A 551 25.75 -31.53 8.05
CA VAL A 551 25.68 -30.71 9.28
C VAL A 551 26.99 -29.99 9.57
N SER A 552 28.14 -30.63 9.30
CA SER A 552 29.46 -30.01 9.47
C SER A 552 29.66 -28.86 8.48
N ILE A 553 29.25 -29.07 7.22
CA ILE A 553 29.34 -28.05 6.17
C ILE A 553 28.45 -26.86 6.52
N GLU A 554 27.20 -27.10 6.92
CA GLU A 554 26.29 -26.02 7.34
C GLU A 554 26.89 -25.16 8.46
N ARG A 555 27.44 -25.80 9.50
CA ARG A 555 28.08 -25.09 10.63
C ARG A 555 29.28 -24.26 10.18
N GLN A 556 30.15 -24.83 9.35
CA GLN A 556 31.32 -24.11 8.83
C GLN A 556 30.92 -22.89 8.00
N LEU A 557 29.90 -23.02 7.14
CA LEU A 557 29.38 -21.89 6.35
C LEU A 557 28.82 -20.78 7.26
N ARG A 558 28.11 -21.14 8.33
CA ARG A 558 27.60 -20.16 9.32
C ARG A 558 28.72 -19.45 10.08
N CYS A 559 29.76 -20.18 10.49
CA CYS A 559 30.91 -19.57 11.15
C CYS A 559 31.64 -18.58 10.21
N ILE A 560 31.85 -18.97 8.95
CA ILE A 560 32.47 -18.09 7.94
C ILE A 560 31.62 -16.83 7.72
N LYS A 561 30.29 -17.01 7.55
CA LYS A 561 29.32 -15.91 7.39
C LYS A 561 29.37 -14.87 8.51
N THR A 562 29.67 -15.27 9.73
CA THR A 562 29.77 -14.36 10.88
C THR A 562 31.11 -13.62 10.98
N HIS A 563 32.17 -14.10 10.31
CA HIS A 563 33.46 -13.43 10.31
C HIS A 563 33.47 -12.27 9.32
N VAL A 564 33.66 -11.05 9.82
CA VAL A 564 33.62 -9.82 9.01
C VAL A 564 34.73 -9.76 7.96
N GLU A 565 35.87 -10.41 8.22
CA GLU A 565 37.03 -10.41 7.32
C GLU A 565 36.92 -11.40 6.16
N ASP A 566 36.06 -12.43 6.27
CA ASP A 566 35.93 -13.48 5.26
C ASP A 566 34.69 -13.23 4.38
N THR A 567 34.93 -12.64 3.20
CA THR A 567 33.87 -12.27 2.26
C THR A 567 33.39 -13.43 1.38
N ARG A 568 33.92 -14.65 1.55
CA ARG A 568 33.55 -15.82 0.72
C ARG A 568 32.08 -16.20 0.87
N VAL A 569 31.52 -15.99 2.07
CA VAL A 569 30.09 -16.18 2.35
C VAL A 569 29.49 -14.83 2.76
N PRO A 570 28.56 -14.27 1.97
CA PRO A 570 27.94 -13.00 2.32
C PRO A 570 27.24 -13.03 3.68
N CYS A 571 27.37 -11.98 4.50
CA CYS A 571 26.74 -11.91 5.82
C CYS A 571 25.19 -11.99 5.78
N VAL A 572 24.59 -11.63 4.66
CA VAL A 572 23.14 -11.69 4.38
C VAL A 572 22.69 -13.03 3.78
N ALA A 573 23.61 -13.98 3.58
CA ALA A 573 23.30 -15.29 3.00
C ALA A 573 22.44 -16.11 3.97
N GLU A 574 21.32 -16.60 3.47
CA GLU A 574 20.45 -17.53 4.17
C GLU A 574 20.90 -18.96 3.84
N ILE A 575 21.19 -19.76 4.88
CA ILE A 575 21.74 -21.11 4.72
C ILE A 575 20.75 -22.08 5.35
N ALA A 576 20.10 -22.93 4.57
CA ALA A 576 19.09 -23.84 5.08
C ALA A 576 19.39 -25.29 4.71
N LEU A 577 19.64 -26.13 5.72
CA LEU A 577 19.77 -27.57 5.56
C LEU A 577 18.42 -28.25 5.87
N VAL A 578 17.71 -28.66 4.83
CA VAL A 578 16.48 -29.46 4.96
C VAL A 578 16.85 -30.94 5.03
N ARG A 579 16.65 -31.55 6.20
CA ARG A 579 16.98 -32.96 6.45
C ARG A 579 15.87 -33.88 5.97
N ARG A 580 16.25 -35.05 5.45
CA ARG A 580 15.30 -36.14 5.16
C ARG A 580 14.74 -36.69 6.48
N SER A 581 13.44 -36.99 6.51
CA SER A 581 12.84 -37.72 7.64
C SER A 581 13.43 -39.12 7.78
N LEU A 582 13.65 -39.56 9.02
CA LEU A 582 13.97 -40.95 9.34
C LEU A 582 12.73 -41.86 9.19
N ASP A 583 11.53 -41.30 9.29
CA ASP A 583 10.26 -41.99 9.13
C ASP A 583 9.53 -41.48 7.88
N MET A 584 9.67 -42.21 6.77
CA MET A 584 9.07 -41.84 5.48
C MET A 584 7.56 -42.11 5.40
N LYS A 585 6.99 -42.92 6.32
CA LYS A 585 5.56 -43.28 6.26
C LYS A 585 4.69 -42.34 7.07
N ASN A 586 5.18 -41.86 8.21
CA ASN A 586 4.39 -41.03 9.11
C ASN A 586 4.65 -39.53 8.98
N ILE A 587 5.83 -39.12 8.48
CA ILE A 587 6.23 -37.71 8.43
C ILE A 587 6.69 -37.33 7.02
N GLN A 588 5.84 -36.62 6.30
CA GLN A 588 6.24 -35.95 5.05
C GLN A 588 7.04 -34.70 5.38
N THR A 589 8.27 -34.62 4.89
CA THR A 589 9.12 -33.42 5.02
C THR A 589 9.12 -32.60 3.73
N GLN A 590 9.57 -31.35 3.81
CA GLN A 590 9.93 -30.58 2.61
C GLN A 590 11.06 -31.30 1.85
N TYR A 591 11.24 -30.94 0.59
CA TYR A 591 12.23 -31.59 -0.26
C TYR A 591 13.65 -31.35 0.29
N ALA A 592 14.32 -32.44 0.67
CA ALA A 592 15.60 -32.39 1.36
C ALA A 592 16.72 -31.84 0.46
N GLY A 593 17.63 -31.07 1.05
CA GLY A 593 18.68 -30.36 0.32
C GLY A 593 19.36 -29.28 1.16
N LEU A 594 20.51 -28.81 0.68
CA LEU A 594 21.16 -27.59 1.17
C LEU A 594 20.80 -26.43 0.24
N TYR A 595 20.10 -25.44 0.76
CA TYR A 595 19.69 -24.24 0.03
C TYR A 595 20.46 -23.04 0.56
N ILE A 596 21.19 -22.36 -0.32
CA ILE A 596 21.89 -21.12 -0.02
C ILE A 596 21.26 -20.01 -0.84
N LEU A 597 20.80 -18.96 -0.17
CA LEU A 597 20.04 -17.89 -0.79
C LEU A 597 20.66 -16.54 -0.44
N THR A 598 21.13 -15.81 -1.45
CA THR A 598 21.77 -14.49 -1.33
C THR A 598 20.97 -13.39 -2.03
N ASP A 599 19.99 -13.78 -2.84
CA ASP A 599 19.07 -12.94 -3.61
C ASP A 599 18.47 -11.72 -2.86
N PRO A 600 18.25 -10.56 -3.51
CA PRO A 600 17.59 -9.41 -2.89
C PRO A 600 16.07 -9.64 -2.70
N ALA A 601 15.41 -8.73 -2.01
CA ALA A 601 14.00 -8.76 -1.54
C ALA A 601 13.68 -9.76 -0.41
N ARG A 602 14.66 -10.50 0.10
CA ARG A 602 14.49 -11.40 1.25
C ARG A 602 14.33 -10.63 2.56
N LEU A 603 13.45 -11.12 3.42
CA LEU A 603 13.32 -10.67 4.81
C LEU A 603 14.39 -11.34 5.64
N ILE A 604 15.20 -10.56 6.34
CA ILE A 604 16.25 -11.03 7.25
C ILE A 604 16.10 -10.37 8.63
N ARG A 605 16.55 -11.03 9.69
CA ARG A 605 16.58 -10.49 11.05
C ARG A 605 17.85 -10.92 11.77
N SER A 606 18.26 -10.16 12.77
CA SER A 606 19.47 -10.42 13.55
C SER A 606 19.18 -11.31 14.77
N VAL A 607 19.99 -12.34 14.97
CA VAL A 607 20.03 -13.21 16.16
C VAL A 607 21.47 -13.33 16.67
N ARG A 608 21.68 -13.75 17.92
CA ARG A 608 23.01 -14.09 18.42
C ARG A 608 23.32 -15.54 18.08
N ASN A 609 24.45 -15.79 17.43
CA ASN A 609 24.99 -17.13 17.23
C ASN A 609 25.86 -17.49 18.45
N LEU A 610 25.51 -18.59 19.13
CA LEU A 610 26.17 -19.01 20.37
C LEU A 610 27.52 -19.68 20.13
N LEU A 611 27.80 -20.18 18.92
CA LEU A 611 29.08 -20.82 18.58
C LEU A 611 30.20 -19.80 18.38
N THR A 612 29.88 -18.68 17.72
CA THR A 612 30.85 -17.63 17.36
C THR A 612 30.74 -16.40 18.26
N ASP A 613 29.75 -16.37 19.16
CA ASP A 613 29.38 -15.25 20.01
C ASP A 613 29.18 -13.92 19.26
N SER A 614 28.59 -13.99 18.07
CA SER A 614 28.43 -12.86 17.17
C SER A 614 26.98 -12.71 16.68
N VAL A 615 26.65 -11.55 16.15
CA VAL A 615 25.32 -11.31 15.54
C VAL A 615 25.29 -11.93 14.14
N GLU A 616 24.35 -12.84 13.91
CA GLU A 616 24.09 -13.49 12.62
C GLU A 616 22.75 -12.99 12.05
N PHE A 617 22.70 -12.67 10.75
CA PHE A 617 21.43 -12.43 10.05
C PHE A 617 20.82 -13.73 9.57
N ILE A 618 19.57 -14.00 9.93
CA ILE A 618 18.83 -15.17 9.47
C ILE A 618 17.61 -14.78 8.62
N GLY A 619 17.27 -15.61 7.63
CA GLY A 619 16.10 -15.44 6.76
C GLY A 619 14.87 -16.27 7.17
N THR A 620 13.75 -16.04 6.49
CA THR A 620 12.46 -16.69 6.80
C THR A 620 12.43 -18.20 6.53
N TYR A 621 13.26 -18.70 5.63
CA TYR A 621 13.32 -20.10 5.21
C TYR A 621 14.23 -20.93 6.10
N GLU A 622 15.40 -20.43 6.47
CA GLU A 622 16.29 -21.15 7.39
C GLU A 622 15.73 -21.20 8.82
N GLN A 623 14.99 -20.18 9.26
CA GLN A 623 14.43 -20.13 10.62
C GLN A 623 13.59 -21.36 10.99
N VAL A 624 12.88 -21.96 10.03
CA VAL A 624 12.03 -23.15 10.27
C VAL A 624 12.86 -24.34 10.79
N TYR A 625 14.14 -24.38 10.46
CA TYR A 625 15.06 -25.48 10.78
C TYR A 625 16.06 -25.10 11.88
N LEU A 626 15.97 -23.89 12.43
CA LEU A 626 16.86 -23.39 13.48
C LEU A 626 16.19 -23.48 14.85
N SER A 627 16.99 -23.83 15.86
CA SER A 627 16.59 -23.80 17.26
C SER A 627 17.13 -22.52 17.89
N ILE A 628 16.22 -21.55 18.06
CA ILE A 628 16.50 -20.20 18.57
C ILE A 628 15.82 -20.06 19.92
N VAL A 629 16.60 -19.85 20.97
CA VAL A 629 16.08 -19.67 22.33
C VAL A 629 15.78 -18.20 22.62
N ILE A 630 14.74 -17.93 23.40
CA ILE A 630 14.39 -16.57 23.85
C ILE A 630 15.17 -16.27 25.13
N ASP A 631 14.93 -17.07 26.18
CA ASP A 631 15.62 -16.94 27.46
C ASP A 631 16.84 -17.86 27.53
N PRO A 632 18.02 -17.37 27.96
CA PRO A 632 19.22 -18.19 28.08
C PRO A 632 19.05 -19.47 28.90
N GLU A 633 18.14 -19.45 29.89
CA GLU A 633 17.87 -20.58 30.78
C GLU A 633 17.17 -21.75 30.06
N GLU A 634 16.50 -21.50 28.94
CA GLU A 634 15.78 -22.51 28.14
C GLU A 634 16.70 -23.20 27.10
N ALA A 635 17.99 -22.87 27.07
CA ALA A 635 18.91 -23.39 26.07
C ALA A 635 19.26 -24.87 26.31
N GLU A 636 19.03 -25.73 25.30
CA GLU A 636 19.39 -27.15 25.36
C GLU A 636 20.78 -27.40 24.76
N PRO A 637 21.74 -27.98 25.53
CA PRO A 637 23.09 -28.24 25.06
C PRO A 637 23.11 -29.17 23.83
N GLY A 638 23.78 -28.73 22.76
CA GLY A 638 23.94 -29.51 21.52
C GLY A 638 22.75 -29.44 20.54
N VAL A 639 21.65 -28.80 20.93
CA VAL A 639 20.47 -28.55 20.09
C VAL A 639 20.38 -27.06 19.75
N THR A 640 20.44 -26.19 20.76
CA THR A 640 20.31 -24.75 20.60
C THR A 640 21.64 -24.12 20.18
N PHE A 641 21.64 -23.42 19.05
CA PHE A 641 22.83 -22.71 18.52
C PHE A 641 22.61 -21.19 18.37
N HIS A 642 21.38 -20.72 18.58
CA HIS A 642 21.01 -19.33 18.38
C HIS A 642 20.19 -18.81 19.56
N GLN A 643 20.28 -17.51 19.81
CA GLN A 643 19.53 -16.80 20.84
C GLN A 643 18.95 -15.51 20.29
N GLU A 644 17.73 -15.16 20.71
CA GLU A 644 17.16 -13.83 20.43
C GLU A 644 18.01 -12.72 21.07
N LEU A 645 18.24 -11.62 20.33
CA LEU A 645 18.99 -10.48 20.88
C LEU A 645 18.23 -9.80 22.02
N HIS A 646 16.92 -9.74 21.89
CA HIS A 646 16.01 -9.20 22.87
C HIS A 646 14.59 -9.71 22.58
N PRO A 647 13.78 -10.07 23.60
CA PRO A 647 12.42 -10.58 23.40
C PRO A 647 11.49 -9.63 22.61
N SER A 648 11.71 -8.32 22.72
CA SER A 648 10.91 -7.29 22.02
C SER A 648 11.14 -7.23 20.49
N CYS A 649 12.11 -7.99 19.96
CA CYS A 649 12.33 -8.18 18.51
C CYS A 649 11.10 -8.76 17.79
N LEU A 650 10.17 -9.39 18.53
CA LEU A 650 8.88 -9.87 18.01
C LEU A 650 7.96 -8.74 17.52
N PHE A 651 8.08 -7.54 18.08
CA PHE A 651 7.13 -6.46 17.83
C PHE A 651 7.60 -5.51 16.72
N SER A 652 6.62 -4.85 16.09
CA SER A 652 6.88 -3.76 15.15
C SER A 652 7.19 -2.46 15.90
N PHE A 653 7.56 -1.42 15.15
CA PHE A 653 7.73 -0.06 15.68
C PHE A 653 6.58 0.37 16.60
N ALA A 654 5.32 0.18 16.18
CA ALA A 654 4.16 0.55 17.00
C ALA A 654 3.89 -0.40 18.16
N GLY A 655 4.12 -1.71 17.98
CA GLY A 655 3.92 -2.71 19.03
C GLY A 655 4.89 -2.50 20.20
N ASN A 656 6.13 -2.09 19.90
CA ASN A 656 7.16 -1.78 20.89
C ASN A 656 6.90 -0.49 21.70
N LEU A 657 5.87 0.28 21.39
CA LEU A 657 5.49 1.48 22.16
C LEU A 657 4.36 1.22 23.16
N ILE A 658 3.85 -0.02 23.21
CA ILE A 658 2.82 -0.45 24.15
C ILE A 658 3.52 -0.83 25.46
N PRO A 659 3.19 -0.20 26.61
CA PRO A 659 3.72 -0.63 27.89
C PRO A 659 3.04 -1.94 28.33
N PHE A 660 3.82 -2.87 28.90
CA PHE A 660 3.33 -4.17 29.38
C PHE A 660 2.35 -4.88 28.42
N PRO A 661 2.72 -5.11 27.15
CA PRO A 661 1.83 -5.71 26.17
C PRO A 661 1.54 -7.19 26.47
N ASP A 662 2.43 -7.86 27.19
CA ASP A 662 2.34 -9.22 27.74
C ASP A 662 1.23 -9.37 28.81
N HIS A 663 0.82 -8.27 29.46
CA HIS A 663 -0.25 -8.26 30.46
C HIS A 663 -1.64 -7.88 29.89
N ASN A 664 -1.74 -7.73 28.56
CA ASN A 664 -3.01 -7.40 27.89
C ASN A 664 -3.45 -8.55 27.01
N GLN A 665 -4.77 -8.72 26.88
CA GLN A 665 -5.32 -9.62 25.87
C GLN A 665 -4.89 -9.17 24.46
N SER A 666 -4.45 -10.12 23.61
CA SER A 666 -3.91 -9.84 22.26
C SER A 666 -4.74 -8.84 21.41
N PRO A 667 -6.09 -8.93 21.32
CA PRO A 667 -6.88 -7.96 20.54
C PRO A 667 -6.72 -6.51 21.01
N ARG A 668 -6.40 -6.28 22.28
CA ARG A 668 -6.19 -4.94 22.85
C ARG A 668 -4.88 -4.32 22.37
N ASN A 669 -3.83 -5.13 22.24
CA ASN A 669 -2.57 -4.70 21.63
C ASN A 669 -2.76 -4.38 20.14
N VAL A 670 -3.58 -5.16 19.44
CA VAL A 670 -3.96 -4.88 18.04
C VAL A 670 -4.70 -3.54 17.93
N TYR A 671 -5.69 -3.33 18.79
CA TYR A 671 -6.42 -2.06 18.82
C TYR A 671 -5.53 -0.89 19.19
N GLN A 672 -4.59 -1.06 20.12
CA GLN A 672 -3.66 0.01 20.45
C GLN A 672 -2.80 0.42 19.25
N CYS A 673 -2.26 -0.54 18.50
CA CYS A 673 -1.51 -0.23 17.28
C CYS A 673 -2.34 0.62 16.31
N GLN A 674 -3.65 0.36 16.21
CA GLN A 674 -4.55 1.14 15.37
C GLN A 674 -4.91 2.51 15.96
N MET A 675 -5.25 2.56 17.25
CA MET A 675 -5.64 3.79 17.95
C MET A 675 -4.47 4.77 18.02
N GLY A 676 -3.27 4.28 18.33
CA GLY A 676 -2.01 5.04 18.32
C GLY A 676 -1.76 5.75 16.98
N LYS A 677 -2.08 5.11 15.85
CA LYS A 677 -1.98 5.70 14.49
C LYS A 677 -3.06 6.74 14.18
N GLN A 678 -4.08 6.88 15.03
CA GLN A 678 -5.20 7.80 14.85
C GLN A 678 -5.19 8.94 15.87
N THR A 679 -4.20 8.99 16.75
CA THR A 679 -4.13 10.02 17.80
C THR A 679 -3.75 11.37 17.21
N MET A 680 -4.23 12.43 17.86
CA MET A 680 -3.74 13.78 17.70
C MET A 680 -2.51 13.93 18.61
N GLY A 681 -1.32 13.93 18.01
CA GLY A 681 -0.06 14.21 18.69
C GLY A 681 0.67 15.35 18.00
N THR A 682 2.00 15.32 18.03
CA THR A 682 2.83 16.17 17.16
C THR A 682 3.12 15.43 15.86
N ALA A 683 2.64 15.97 14.74
CA ALA A 683 2.87 15.36 13.41
C ALA A 683 4.22 15.76 12.80
N VAL A 684 4.54 17.06 12.84
CA VAL A 684 5.75 17.67 12.26
C VAL A 684 6.05 18.98 13.00
N HIS A 685 7.32 19.33 13.17
CA HIS A 685 7.73 20.63 13.71
C HIS A 685 7.77 21.70 12.61
N ALA A 686 8.14 21.30 11.38
CA ALA A 686 8.17 22.15 10.19
C ALA A 686 6.79 22.43 9.56
N TRP A 687 5.72 22.54 10.35
CA TRP A 687 4.35 22.77 9.82
C TRP A 687 4.18 24.15 9.14
N HIS A 688 5.06 25.10 9.42
CA HIS A 688 5.05 26.46 8.83
C HIS A 688 5.54 26.48 7.37
N THR A 689 6.50 25.61 7.03
CA THR A 689 6.99 25.44 5.64
C THR A 689 6.16 24.42 4.85
N ARG A 690 5.29 23.65 5.49
CA ARG A 690 4.46 22.62 4.83
C ARG A 690 3.13 23.14 4.30
N ALA A 691 2.61 22.48 3.26
CA ALA A 691 1.35 22.81 2.60
C ALA A 691 0.36 21.62 2.61
N ASP A 692 0.35 20.86 3.71
CA ASP A 692 -0.50 19.68 3.87
C ASP A 692 -1.99 20.07 4.03
N ASN A 693 -2.90 19.26 3.47
CA ASN A 693 -4.33 19.55 3.46
C ASN A 693 -4.95 19.64 4.87
N LYS A 694 -4.54 18.76 5.78
CA LYS A 694 -5.01 18.71 7.18
C LYS A 694 -3.93 18.10 8.06
N MET A 695 -3.49 18.84 9.08
CA MET A 695 -2.59 18.38 10.14
C MET A 695 -3.30 18.50 11.49
N TYR A 696 -2.99 17.59 12.41
CA TYR A 696 -3.49 17.61 13.78
C TYR A 696 -2.32 17.89 14.71
N ARG A 697 -2.53 18.77 15.69
CA ARG A 697 -1.51 19.15 16.65
C ARG A 697 -2.10 19.19 18.05
N LEU A 698 -1.50 18.44 18.97
CA LEU A 698 -1.73 18.60 20.40
C LEU A 698 -0.94 19.81 20.92
N GLN A 699 -1.55 20.64 21.77
CA GLN A 699 -0.94 21.89 22.22
C GLN A 699 0.10 21.67 23.33
N PHE A 700 -0.22 20.78 24.28
CA PHE A 700 0.61 20.48 25.44
C PHE A 700 0.88 18.96 25.54
N PRO A 701 1.60 18.36 24.56
CA PRO A 701 1.99 16.97 24.65
C PRO A 701 2.99 16.75 25.80
N GLN A 702 2.95 15.58 26.43
CA GLN A 702 3.90 15.20 27.48
C GLN A 702 4.61 13.90 27.11
N SER A 703 5.78 13.68 27.70
CA SER A 703 6.46 12.39 27.68
C SER A 703 5.77 11.43 28.67
N PRO A 704 5.59 10.13 28.35
CA PRO A 704 5.00 9.18 29.29
C PRO A 704 5.94 8.93 30.48
N LEU A 705 5.36 8.79 31.68
CA LEU A 705 6.13 8.43 32.90
C LEU A 705 6.68 7.01 32.85
N LEU A 706 5.99 6.12 32.13
CA LEU A 706 6.50 4.79 31.81
C LEU A 706 7.03 4.80 30.37
N LYS A 707 8.35 4.79 30.27
CA LYS A 707 9.05 4.70 28.99
C LYS A 707 9.44 3.26 28.73
N VAL A 708 9.37 2.89 27.46
CA VAL A 708 9.89 1.61 26.97
C VAL A 708 11.27 1.89 26.39
N GLU A 709 12.22 0.96 26.46
CA GLU A 709 13.57 1.15 25.85
C GLU A 709 13.47 1.63 24.39
N ALA A 710 12.48 1.10 23.67
CA ALA A 710 12.19 1.48 22.28
C ALA A 710 11.72 2.93 22.11
N TYR A 711 11.06 3.54 23.11
CA TYR A 711 10.57 4.91 23.04
C TYR A 711 11.72 5.91 22.91
N ASP A 712 12.76 5.75 23.73
CA ASP A 712 13.96 6.59 23.69
C ASP A 712 14.80 6.29 22.45
N ARG A 713 14.98 5.00 22.11
CA ARG A 713 15.74 4.60 20.90
C ARG A 713 15.11 5.16 19.62
N TYR A 714 13.78 5.27 19.55
CA TYR A 714 13.08 5.81 18.39
C TYR A 714 12.92 7.34 18.42
N GLU A 715 13.48 8.03 19.42
CA GLU A 715 13.39 9.48 19.60
C GLU A 715 11.93 9.96 19.65
N MET A 716 11.02 9.17 20.24
CA MET A 716 9.59 9.50 20.28
C MET A 716 9.24 10.69 21.17
N ASP A 717 10.17 11.11 22.04
CA ASP A 717 10.08 12.35 22.82
C ASP A 717 9.99 13.61 21.94
N GLU A 718 10.55 13.59 20.73
CA GLU A 718 10.41 14.69 19.76
C GLU A 718 8.97 14.78 19.23
N TYR A 719 8.21 13.68 19.27
CA TYR A 719 6.85 13.57 18.74
C TYR A 719 5.87 12.89 19.71
N PRO A 720 5.61 13.47 20.91
CA PRO A 720 4.74 12.81 21.87
C PRO A 720 3.28 12.78 21.37
N LEU A 721 2.57 11.73 21.80
CA LEU A 721 1.27 11.34 21.24
C LEU A 721 0.07 11.63 22.16
N GLY A 722 0.30 12.21 23.34
CA GLY A 722 -0.67 12.25 24.43
C GLY A 722 -0.18 13.03 25.66
N THR A 723 -0.86 12.78 26.77
CA THR A 723 -0.63 13.44 28.07
C THR A 723 -0.83 12.45 29.21
N ASN A 724 -0.05 12.58 30.28
CA ASN A 724 -0.29 11.84 31.52
C ASN A 724 -1.53 12.42 32.22
N ALA A 725 -2.45 11.56 32.64
CA ALA A 725 -3.69 11.96 33.29
C ALA A 725 -3.82 11.23 34.63
N CYS A 726 -4.35 11.91 35.64
CA CYS A 726 -4.75 11.27 36.90
C CYS A 726 -6.07 10.53 36.67
N VAL A 727 -6.06 9.19 36.80
CA VAL A 727 -7.20 8.33 36.51
C VAL A 727 -7.72 7.70 37.79
N ALA A 728 -9.00 7.91 38.08
CA ALA A 728 -9.72 7.17 39.10
C ALA A 728 -10.55 6.06 38.46
N VAL A 729 -10.37 4.83 38.93
CA VAL A 729 -11.20 3.69 38.52
C VAL A 729 -12.36 3.56 39.50
N ILE A 730 -13.48 4.21 39.19
CA ILE A 730 -14.66 4.29 40.05
C ILE A 730 -15.93 4.45 39.23
N SER A 731 -17.01 3.79 39.64
CA SER A 731 -18.37 4.09 39.15
C SER A 731 -19.00 5.14 40.06
N TYR A 732 -18.94 6.42 39.66
CA TYR A 732 -19.42 7.54 40.49
C TYR A 732 -20.52 8.35 39.82
N THR A 733 -20.29 8.77 38.56
CA THR A 733 -21.15 9.77 37.92
C THR A 733 -22.40 9.18 37.26
N GLY A 734 -22.39 7.89 36.92
CA GLY A 734 -23.41 7.24 36.11
C GLY A 734 -23.31 7.56 34.60
N TYR A 735 -22.50 8.54 34.21
CA TYR A 735 -22.25 8.91 32.81
C TYR A 735 -21.03 8.20 32.21
N ASP A 736 -20.35 7.39 33.01
CA ASP A 736 -19.16 6.61 32.66
C ASP A 736 -19.48 5.13 32.37
N MET A 737 -20.75 4.77 32.16
CA MET A 737 -21.13 3.39 31.81
C MET A 737 -20.68 3.00 30.39
N GLU A 738 -20.50 1.69 30.18
CA GLU A 738 -20.02 1.11 28.91
C GLU A 738 -18.63 1.62 28.52
N ASP A 739 -18.53 2.24 27.34
CA ASP A 739 -17.31 2.80 26.76
C ASP A 739 -17.19 4.31 27.03
N ALA A 740 -17.95 4.85 27.97
CA ALA A 740 -17.88 6.26 28.31
C ALA A 740 -16.78 6.53 29.35
N MET A 741 -16.22 7.74 29.29
CA MET A 741 -15.37 8.29 30.33
C MET A 741 -15.79 9.71 30.61
N VAL A 742 -15.54 10.16 31.84
CA VAL A 742 -15.82 11.53 32.25
C VAL A 742 -14.52 12.29 32.41
N ILE A 743 -14.48 13.52 31.90
CA ILE A 743 -13.32 14.41 32.02
C ILE A 743 -13.63 15.52 33.01
N ASN A 744 -12.66 15.86 33.85
CA ASN A 744 -12.72 17.00 34.74
C ASN A 744 -12.81 18.33 33.96
N LYS A 745 -13.89 19.08 34.21
CA LYS A 745 -14.15 20.37 33.56
C LYS A 745 -13.07 21.40 33.86
N SER A 746 -12.52 21.42 35.06
CA SER A 746 -11.43 22.34 35.41
C SER A 746 -10.12 21.95 34.73
N SER A 747 -9.81 20.66 34.62
CA SER A 747 -8.65 20.20 33.83
C SER A 747 -8.81 20.57 32.36
N PHE A 748 -10.00 20.41 31.78
CA PHE A 748 -10.35 20.90 30.45
C PHE A 748 -10.09 22.41 30.31
N GLN A 749 -10.61 23.24 31.23
CA GLN A 749 -10.41 24.70 31.19
C GLN A 749 -8.94 25.13 31.30
N ARG A 750 -8.12 24.34 32.02
CA ARG A 750 -6.67 24.55 32.14
C ARG A 750 -5.87 24.09 30.92
N GLY A 751 -6.53 23.49 29.91
CA GLY A 751 -5.91 23.11 28.65
C GLY A 751 -5.64 21.62 28.48
N PHE A 752 -6.22 20.75 29.33
CA PHE A 752 -6.09 19.30 29.21
C PHE A 752 -6.47 18.82 27.80
N ALA A 753 -5.53 18.18 27.12
CA ALA A 753 -5.67 17.66 25.76
C ALA A 753 -6.19 18.66 24.69
N HIS A 754 -5.95 19.97 24.86
CA HIS A 754 -6.26 20.98 23.85
C HIS A 754 -5.51 20.73 22.54
N GLY A 755 -6.20 20.92 21.42
CA GLY A 755 -5.68 20.61 20.09
C GLY A 755 -6.03 21.66 19.06
N THR A 756 -5.21 21.74 18.01
CA THR A 756 -5.47 22.57 16.83
C THR A 756 -5.40 21.73 15.57
N VAL A 757 -6.28 22.05 14.62
CA VAL A 757 -6.26 21.49 13.28
C VAL A 757 -5.79 22.56 12.32
N ILE A 758 -4.72 22.26 11.60
CA ILE A 758 -4.15 23.16 10.60
C ILE A 758 -4.61 22.65 9.23
N LYS A 759 -5.24 23.51 8.42
CA LYS A 759 -5.63 23.20 7.03
C LYS A 759 -4.97 24.18 6.11
N VAL A 760 -4.46 23.74 4.96
CA VAL A 760 -3.94 24.63 3.94
C VAL A 760 -4.86 24.57 2.73
N GLU A 761 -5.35 25.73 2.32
CA GLU A 761 -6.17 25.92 1.14
C GLU A 761 -5.31 26.48 0.01
N ARG A 762 -5.32 25.81 -1.15
CA ARG A 762 -4.56 26.21 -2.34
C ARG A 762 -5.50 26.88 -3.33
N ILE A 763 -5.34 28.18 -3.53
CA ILE A 763 -6.11 28.97 -4.49
C ILE A 763 -5.21 29.28 -5.68
N ASN A 764 -5.42 28.56 -6.78
CA ASN A 764 -4.72 28.80 -8.04
C ASN A 764 -5.71 29.40 -9.05
N LEU A 765 -5.51 30.67 -9.40
CA LEU A 765 -6.35 31.41 -10.36
C LEU A 765 -5.92 31.15 -11.81
N VAL A 766 -4.79 30.48 -12.03
CA VAL A 766 -4.30 30.14 -13.38
C VAL A 766 -5.07 28.92 -13.89
N SER A 767 -6.15 29.16 -14.63
CA SER A 767 -6.88 28.14 -15.39
C SER A 767 -6.46 28.16 -16.87
N MET A 768 -6.71 27.07 -17.60
CA MET A 768 -6.44 26.97 -19.05
C MET A 768 -7.18 28.05 -19.87
N THR A 769 -8.31 28.56 -19.35
CA THR A 769 -9.20 29.53 -20.00
C THR A 769 -9.05 30.98 -19.49
N GLU A 770 -8.65 31.20 -18.24
CA GLU A 770 -8.60 32.53 -17.60
C GLU A 770 -7.19 32.85 -17.11
N LYS A 771 -6.34 33.35 -18.01
CA LYS A 771 -4.92 33.64 -17.68
C LYS A 771 -4.69 34.97 -16.97
N LYS A 772 -5.69 35.85 -16.85
CA LYS A 772 -5.52 37.24 -16.39
C LYS A 772 -6.26 37.61 -15.09
N THR A 773 -6.75 36.63 -14.34
CA THR A 773 -7.34 36.87 -13.01
C THR A 773 -6.24 36.92 -11.94
N MET A 774 -6.25 37.93 -11.07
CA MET A 774 -5.24 38.14 -10.02
C MET A 774 -5.87 38.51 -8.67
N PHE A 775 -5.14 38.32 -7.56
CA PHE A 775 -5.58 38.84 -6.26
C PHE A 775 -5.41 40.35 -6.21
N ARG A 776 -6.51 41.05 -5.90
CA ARG A 776 -6.52 42.51 -5.72
C ARG A 776 -7.81 42.97 -5.06
N MET A 777 -7.70 43.81 -4.05
CA MET A 777 -8.84 44.48 -3.41
C MET A 777 -9.51 45.47 -4.36
N ASP A 778 -10.83 45.67 -4.23
CA ASP A 778 -11.55 46.77 -4.89
C ASP A 778 -11.23 48.10 -4.17
N PRO A 779 -10.61 49.09 -4.84
CA PRO A 779 -10.34 50.38 -4.24
C PRO A 779 -11.61 51.19 -3.91
N LYS A 780 -12.74 50.91 -4.58
CA LYS A 780 -14.00 51.65 -4.41
C LYS A 780 -14.81 51.14 -3.22
N ASN A 781 -14.80 49.83 -2.99
CA ASN A 781 -15.53 49.16 -1.92
C ASN A 781 -14.61 48.21 -1.14
N PRO A 782 -13.72 48.73 -0.28
CA PRO A 782 -12.83 47.89 0.52
C PRO A 782 -13.60 47.09 1.57
N TYR A 783 -13.13 45.86 1.83
CA TYR A 783 -13.63 45.02 2.91
C TYR A 783 -12.67 45.04 4.11
N ASP A 784 -13.16 45.29 5.32
CA ASP A 784 -12.33 45.28 6.55
C ASP A 784 -11.73 43.91 6.88
N THR A 785 -12.23 42.85 6.22
CA THR A 785 -11.82 41.47 6.41
C THR A 785 -10.66 41.05 5.50
N VAL A 786 -10.23 41.86 4.54
CA VAL A 786 -9.21 41.50 3.54
C VAL A 786 -8.14 42.60 3.47
N GLY A 787 -6.88 42.22 3.22
CA GLY A 787 -5.77 43.15 3.06
C GLY A 787 -5.86 43.97 1.76
N CYS A 788 -4.97 44.97 1.61
CA CYS A 788 -4.89 45.80 0.40
C CYS A 788 -4.51 45.02 -0.87
N ASP A 789 -3.86 43.88 -0.70
CA ASP A 789 -3.50 42.91 -1.74
C ASP A 789 -4.66 42.00 -2.18
N GLY A 790 -5.82 42.08 -1.51
CA GLY A 790 -6.96 41.21 -1.79
C GLY A 790 -6.86 39.82 -1.14
N LEU A 791 -5.95 39.62 -0.18
CA LEU A 791 -5.73 38.36 0.54
C LEU A 791 -6.13 38.46 2.02
N PRO A 792 -6.35 37.33 2.72
CA PRO A 792 -6.77 37.36 4.12
C PRO A 792 -5.64 37.83 5.04
N ILE A 793 -6.00 38.53 6.11
CA ILE A 793 -5.06 39.11 7.08
C ILE A 793 -4.59 38.02 8.07
N PRO A 794 -3.28 37.70 8.12
CA PRO A 794 -2.73 36.77 9.12
C PRO A 794 -3.07 37.20 10.56
N GLY A 795 -3.47 36.24 11.40
CA GLY A 795 -3.89 36.45 12.79
C GLY A 795 -5.38 36.72 12.97
N ARG A 796 -6.11 37.15 11.92
CA ARG A 796 -7.55 37.44 12.02
C ARG A 796 -8.38 36.15 12.10
N ARG A 797 -9.44 36.18 12.89
CA ARG A 797 -10.48 35.14 12.95
C ARG A 797 -11.55 35.39 11.89
N TYR A 798 -11.83 34.38 11.07
CA TYR A 798 -12.87 34.41 10.04
C TYR A 798 -14.05 33.52 10.45
N MET A 799 -15.26 34.00 10.16
CA MET A 799 -16.53 33.32 10.37
C MET A 799 -17.21 32.99 9.04
N LEU A 800 -18.18 32.08 9.07
CA LEU A 800 -18.93 31.69 7.88
C LEU A 800 -19.60 32.91 7.23
N GLY A 801 -19.30 33.15 5.96
CA GLY A 801 -19.85 34.27 5.19
C GLY A 801 -18.96 35.51 5.11
N ASP A 802 -17.91 35.62 5.94
CA ASP A 802 -16.94 36.71 5.86
C ASP A 802 -16.19 36.67 4.51
N VAL A 803 -15.91 37.82 3.90
CA VAL A 803 -15.08 37.87 2.69
C VAL A 803 -13.62 37.64 3.09
N TYR A 804 -12.94 36.67 2.48
CA TYR A 804 -11.55 36.35 2.84
C TYR A 804 -10.54 36.54 1.71
N TYR A 805 -10.98 36.60 0.45
CA TYR A 805 -10.13 37.05 -0.65
C TYR A 805 -10.97 37.69 -1.77
N VAL A 806 -10.33 38.56 -2.55
CA VAL A 806 -10.94 39.26 -3.69
C VAL A 806 -10.09 39.04 -4.93
N THR A 807 -10.74 38.67 -6.02
CA THR A 807 -10.10 38.46 -7.33
C THR A 807 -10.50 39.56 -8.29
N TYR A 808 -9.53 40.04 -9.08
CA TYR A 808 -9.72 41.02 -10.14
C TYR A 808 -9.42 40.37 -11.49
N ASN A 809 -10.38 40.43 -12.40
CA ASN A 809 -10.21 39.94 -13.76
C ASN A 809 -9.84 41.12 -14.69
N GLN A 810 -8.67 41.07 -15.32
CA GLN A 810 -8.20 42.15 -16.20
C GLN A 810 -8.99 42.27 -17.51
N ASP A 811 -9.65 41.20 -17.97
CA ASP A 811 -10.40 41.22 -19.24
C ASP A 811 -11.78 41.85 -19.06
N THR A 812 -12.46 41.60 -17.94
CA THR A 812 -13.79 42.18 -17.64
C THR A 812 -13.72 43.44 -16.78
N GLY A 813 -12.58 43.71 -16.13
CA GLY A 813 -12.42 44.80 -15.17
C GLY A 813 -13.24 44.64 -13.89
N LEU A 814 -13.80 43.45 -13.63
CA LEU A 814 -14.67 43.18 -12.49
C LEU A 814 -13.90 42.60 -11.30
N HIS A 815 -14.26 43.05 -10.10
CA HIS A 815 -13.84 42.46 -8.83
C HIS A 815 -14.88 41.44 -8.36
N GLN A 816 -14.43 40.27 -7.92
CA GLN A 816 -15.27 39.23 -7.34
C GLN A 816 -14.81 38.92 -5.92
N ALA A 817 -15.71 39.11 -4.96
CA ALA A 817 -15.48 38.80 -3.55
C ALA A 817 -15.85 37.34 -3.26
N HIS A 818 -14.95 36.62 -2.61
CA HIS A 818 -15.17 35.21 -2.23
C HIS A 818 -15.34 35.09 -0.72
N LYS A 819 -16.40 34.38 -0.31
CA LYS A 819 -16.81 34.25 1.08
C LYS A 819 -16.26 32.97 1.72
N PHE A 820 -15.88 33.08 2.99
CA PHE A 820 -15.37 32.00 3.79
C PHE A 820 -16.48 30.95 3.97
N HIS A 821 -16.18 29.73 3.55
CA HIS A 821 -17.18 28.67 3.35
C HIS A 821 -17.10 27.57 4.42
N TYR A 822 -16.12 27.60 5.34
CA TYR A 822 -16.06 26.64 6.42
C TYR A 822 -17.07 27.01 7.50
N ALA A 823 -17.82 26.01 7.96
CA ALA A 823 -18.79 26.18 9.05
C ALA A 823 -18.12 26.51 10.39
N GLU A 824 -16.87 26.09 10.56
CA GLU A 824 -16.10 26.34 11.78
C GLU A 824 -15.27 27.60 11.61
N PRO A 825 -15.28 28.51 12.61
CA PRO A 825 -14.42 29.67 12.59
C PRO A 825 -12.95 29.24 12.61
N ALA A 826 -12.12 29.95 11.87
CA ALA A 826 -10.69 29.66 11.78
C ALA A 826 -9.88 30.95 11.86
N TYR A 827 -8.70 30.86 12.45
CA TYR A 827 -7.70 31.91 12.39
C TYR A 827 -6.91 31.77 11.09
N CYS A 828 -6.73 32.87 10.36
CA CYS A 828 -5.76 32.92 9.26
C CYS A 828 -4.36 32.83 9.88
N GLY A 829 -3.60 31.79 9.56
CA GLY A 829 -2.25 31.56 10.04
C GLY A 829 -1.24 32.28 9.17
N ILE A 830 -0.89 31.66 8.04
CA ILE A 830 0.14 32.14 7.11
C ILE A 830 -0.46 32.17 5.71
N VAL A 831 -0.23 33.26 4.98
CA VAL A 831 -0.53 33.38 3.54
C VAL A 831 0.78 33.36 2.78
N ARG A 832 0.91 32.44 1.82
CA ARG A 832 2.11 32.32 0.96
C ARG A 832 1.72 32.50 -0.50
N LEU A 833 2.47 33.35 -1.20
CA LEU A 833 2.34 33.52 -2.64
C LEU A 833 3.27 32.55 -3.36
N VAL A 834 2.73 31.84 -4.35
CA VAL A 834 3.50 30.90 -5.17
C VAL A 834 3.69 31.51 -6.54
N HIS A 835 4.92 31.88 -6.87
CA HIS A 835 5.25 32.35 -8.21
C HIS A 835 5.31 31.15 -9.18
N GLN A 836 4.61 31.26 -10.32
CA GLN A 836 4.67 30.29 -11.41
C GLN A 836 5.51 30.87 -12.55
N GLU A 837 6.43 30.09 -13.09
CA GLU A 837 7.27 30.50 -14.21
C GLU A 837 6.43 30.74 -15.48
N GLY A 838 6.66 31.87 -16.15
CA GLY A 838 5.97 32.25 -17.38
C GLY A 838 4.64 32.97 -17.21
N ALA A 839 4.21 33.26 -15.98
CA ALA A 839 3.13 34.21 -15.70
C ALA A 839 3.73 35.58 -15.33
N ASP A 840 3.11 36.68 -15.78
CA ASP A 840 3.47 38.03 -15.32
C ASP A 840 3.57 38.09 -13.78
N GLU A 841 4.35 39.03 -13.24
CA GLU A 841 4.63 39.27 -11.80
C GLU A 841 3.41 39.36 -10.86
N ALA A 842 2.18 39.30 -11.39
CA ALA A 842 0.95 39.32 -10.63
C ALA A 842 0.78 38.07 -9.72
N ALA A 843 0.36 38.30 -8.48
CA ALA A 843 -0.03 37.25 -7.54
C ALA A 843 -1.29 36.51 -8.05
N ARG A 844 -1.09 35.32 -8.63
CA ARG A 844 -2.17 34.47 -9.18
C ARG A 844 -2.36 33.13 -8.45
N HIS A 845 -1.43 32.77 -7.58
CA HIS A 845 -1.47 31.52 -6.82
C HIS A 845 -1.09 31.77 -5.37
N ALA A 846 -2.00 31.46 -4.45
CA ALA A 846 -1.84 31.67 -3.01
C ALA A 846 -2.15 30.40 -2.22
N LEU A 847 -1.41 30.18 -1.13
CA LEU A 847 -1.65 29.15 -0.13
C LEU A 847 -2.08 29.85 1.16
N ILE A 848 -3.29 29.58 1.62
CA ILE A 848 -3.84 30.17 2.85
C ILE A 848 -3.89 29.06 3.91
N GLN A 849 -3.18 29.24 5.01
CA GLN A 849 -3.19 28.31 6.13
C GLN A 849 -4.22 28.74 7.16
N TRP A 850 -5.16 27.86 7.47
CA TRP A 850 -6.21 28.01 8.48
C TRP A 850 -5.85 27.23 9.75
N ARG A 851 -5.94 27.90 10.91
CA ARG A 851 -5.81 27.28 12.23
C ARG A 851 -7.19 27.21 12.89
N ILE A 852 -7.67 25.99 13.10
CA ILE A 852 -8.98 25.70 13.69
C ILE A 852 -8.75 25.18 15.10
N GLU A 853 -9.31 25.86 16.09
CA GLU A 853 -9.26 25.44 17.49
C GLU A 853 -10.19 24.24 17.71
N ARG A 854 -9.66 23.19 18.35
CA ARG A 854 -10.37 21.93 18.60
C ARG A 854 -10.13 21.49 20.04
N ASN A 855 -10.83 22.10 20.98
CA ASN A 855 -10.78 21.67 22.38
C ASN A 855 -11.56 20.35 22.57
N PRO A 856 -11.25 19.52 23.58
CA PRO A 856 -11.89 18.22 23.76
C PRO A 856 -13.30 18.37 24.32
N ILE A 857 -14.28 18.31 23.41
CA ILE A 857 -15.70 18.45 23.74
C ILE A 857 -16.34 17.09 24.03
N ILE A 858 -17.57 17.11 24.57
CA ILE A 858 -18.39 15.91 24.77
C ILE A 858 -18.58 15.19 23.43
N GLY A 859 -18.38 13.87 23.41
CA GLY A 859 -18.45 13.02 22.22
C GLY A 859 -17.10 12.77 21.54
N ASP A 860 -16.05 13.52 21.90
CA ASP A 860 -14.69 13.23 21.44
C ASP A 860 -14.16 11.93 22.06
N LYS A 861 -13.23 11.29 21.35
CA LYS A 861 -12.73 9.97 21.70
C LYS A 861 -11.31 10.04 22.25
N PHE A 862 -11.09 9.30 23.31
CA PHE A 862 -9.80 9.13 23.98
C PHE A 862 -9.47 7.65 24.08
N ALA A 863 -8.19 7.33 24.22
CA ALA A 863 -7.75 5.98 24.50
C ALA A 863 -6.50 5.99 25.39
N SER A 864 -6.39 5.02 26.31
CA SER A 864 -5.10 4.71 26.95
C SER A 864 -4.20 3.94 25.99
N ARG A 865 -2.95 3.66 26.40
CA ARG A 865 -2.02 2.84 25.62
C ARG A 865 -2.35 1.33 25.62
N HIS A 866 -3.48 0.93 26.18
CA HIS A 866 -3.88 -0.48 26.30
C HIS A 866 -5.10 -0.84 25.44
N GLY A 867 -5.41 -0.04 24.42
CA GLY A 867 -6.59 -0.25 23.57
C GLY A 867 -7.91 0.00 24.30
N GLN A 868 -7.89 0.67 25.46
CA GLN A 868 -9.08 1.13 26.17
C GLN A 868 -9.56 2.44 25.59
N LYS A 869 -10.43 2.34 24.60
CA LYS A 869 -11.06 3.49 23.97
C LYS A 869 -12.31 3.86 24.75
N GLY A 870 -12.48 5.16 24.99
CA GLY A 870 -13.75 5.68 25.46
C GLY A 870 -14.12 7.04 24.90
N ILE A 871 -15.39 7.36 25.04
CA ILE A 871 -16.01 8.60 24.57
C ILE A 871 -16.15 9.51 25.78
N ASN A 872 -15.71 10.76 25.66
CA ASN A 872 -15.98 11.76 26.68
C ASN A 872 -17.50 12.00 26.75
N SER A 873 -18.17 11.52 27.79
CA SER A 873 -19.62 11.64 27.93
C SER A 873 -20.04 12.95 28.58
N PHE A 874 -19.23 13.45 29.51
CA PHE A 874 -19.56 14.64 30.28
C PHE A 874 -18.29 15.37 30.75
N LEU A 875 -18.37 16.69 30.79
CA LEU A 875 -17.36 17.55 31.44
C LEU A 875 -17.84 17.85 32.86
N TRP A 876 -17.39 17.06 33.83
CA TRP A 876 -17.91 17.12 35.19
C TRP A 876 -17.25 18.25 36.00
N PRO A 877 -18.03 19.10 36.68
CA PRO A 877 -17.48 20.17 37.52
C PRO A 877 -16.61 19.62 38.65
N VAL A 878 -15.48 20.30 38.93
CA VAL A 878 -14.47 19.84 39.90
C VAL A 878 -15.04 19.75 41.32
N GLU A 879 -15.95 20.65 41.66
CA GLU A 879 -16.64 20.72 42.95
C GLU A 879 -17.43 19.44 43.26
N ASN A 880 -17.93 18.76 42.22
CA ASN A 880 -18.74 17.56 42.36
C ASN A 880 -17.93 16.29 42.06
N LEU A 881 -16.64 16.39 41.76
CA LEU A 881 -15.79 15.21 41.55
C LEU A 881 -15.32 14.65 42.89
N PRO A 882 -15.09 13.34 42.98
CA PRO A 882 -14.51 12.76 44.17
C PRO A 882 -13.05 13.19 44.29
N PHE A 883 -12.59 13.45 45.51
CA PHE A 883 -11.23 13.90 45.80
C PHE A 883 -10.55 12.96 46.79
N SER A 884 -9.24 12.79 46.67
CA SER A 884 -8.45 11.94 47.56
C SER A 884 -8.15 12.62 48.89
N GLU A 885 -7.63 11.85 49.86
CA GLU A 885 -7.07 12.37 51.13
C GLU A 885 -6.01 13.47 50.92
N SER A 886 -5.22 13.35 49.85
CA SER A 886 -4.22 14.35 49.47
C SER A 886 -4.82 15.60 48.80
N GLY A 887 -6.14 15.67 48.61
CA GLY A 887 -6.84 16.74 47.92
C GLY A 887 -6.73 16.69 46.39
N MET A 888 -6.26 15.58 45.82
CA MET A 888 -6.18 15.42 44.37
C MET A 888 -7.56 15.06 43.80
N VAL A 889 -7.87 15.66 42.65
CA VAL A 889 -9.09 15.39 41.90
C VAL A 889 -8.71 14.71 40.58
N PRO A 890 -9.35 13.60 40.18
CA PRO A 890 -9.00 12.91 38.94
C PRO A 890 -9.26 13.80 37.73
N ASP A 891 -8.40 13.66 36.71
CA ASP A 891 -8.60 14.27 35.39
C ASP A 891 -9.62 13.45 34.58
N ILE A 892 -9.55 12.13 34.71
CA ILE A 892 -10.42 11.16 34.04
C ILE A 892 -11.01 10.21 35.08
N ILE A 893 -12.33 10.03 35.01
CA ILE A 893 -13.01 8.91 35.67
C ILE A 893 -13.23 7.81 34.64
N PHE A 894 -12.78 6.61 34.99
CA PHE A 894 -12.97 5.40 34.20
C PHE A 894 -13.74 4.36 34.99
N ASN A 895 -14.69 3.70 34.34
CA ASN A 895 -15.56 2.77 35.02
C ASN A 895 -14.90 1.40 35.22
N PRO A 896 -14.92 0.83 36.44
CA PRO A 896 -14.36 -0.50 36.72
C PRO A 896 -14.96 -1.63 35.87
N HIS A 897 -16.24 -1.52 35.45
CA HIS A 897 -16.90 -2.52 34.61
C HIS A 897 -16.25 -2.65 33.21
N GLY A 898 -15.42 -1.68 32.82
CA GLY A 898 -14.65 -1.71 31.58
C GLY A 898 -13.44 -2.65 31.60
N PHE A 899 -13.03 -3.22 32.75
CA PHE A 899 -11.87 -4.11 32.86
C PHE A 899 -12.17 -5.61 32.67
N PRO A 900 -13.20 -6.22 33.32
CA PRO A 900 -13.38 -7.67 33.30
C PRO A 900 -13.52 -8.28 31.90
N SER A 901 -14.29 -7.64 31.02
CA SER A 901 -14.51 -8.10 29.65
C SER A 901 -13.32 -7.84 28.72
N ARG A 902 -12.40 -6.95 29.11
CA ARG A 902 -11.29 -6.48 28.27
C ARG A 902 -9.94 -7.02 28.68
N MET A 903 -9.80 -7.41 29.95
CA MET A 903 -8.59 -8.01 30.51
C MET A 903 -7.33 -7.18 30.20
N THR A 904 -7.42 -5.86 30.34
CA THR A 904 -6.32 -4.90 30.13
C THR A 904 -5.61 -4.63 31.46
N ILE A 905 -4.96 -5.65 32.01
CA ILE A 905 -4.28 -5.56 33.31
C ILE A 905 -3.06 -4.64 33.23
N GLY A 906 -2.40 -4.57 32.07
CA GLY A 906 -1.31 -3.63 31.83
C GLY A 906 -1.64 -2.18 32.18
N MET A 907 -2.89 -1.73 31.99
CA MET A 907 -3.33 -0.38 32.36
C MET A 907 -3.38 -0.16 33.87
N MET A 908 -3.73 -1.21 34.64
CA MET A 908 -3.72 -1.13 36.10
C MET A 908 -2.28 -1.07 36.62
N ILE A 909 -1.38 -1.84 36.03
CA ILE A 909 0.06 -1.78 36.34
C ILE A 909 0.62 -0.40 35.96
N GLU A 910 0.27 0.13 34.78
CA GLU A 910 0.65 1.49 34.35
C GLU A 910 0.18 2.55 35.35
N SER A 911 -1.05 2.41 35.88
CA SER A 911 -1.60 3.34 36.87
C SER A 911 -0.77 3.37 38.18
N MET A 912 -0.42 2.19 38.73
CA MET A 912 0.40 2.08 39.95
C MET A 912 1.82 2.60 39.71
N ALA A 913 2.44 2.14 38.63
CA ALA A 913 3.80 2.52 38.26
C ALA A 913 3.92 4.01 37.94
N GLY A 914 2.92 4.60 37.26
CA GLY A 914 2.90 6.02 36.92
C GLY A 914 2.78 6.90 38.15
N LYS A 915 2.01 6.45 39.14
CA LYS A 915 1.94 7.11 40.45
C LYS A 915 3.27 7.01 41.21
N ALA A 916 3.86 5.82 41.28
CA ALA A 916 5.18 5.65 41.89
C ALA A 916 6.24 6.52 41.20
N ALA A 917 6.20 6.62 39.87
CA ALA A 917 7.11 7.44 39.06
C ALA A 917 6.98 8.92 39.41
N ALA A 918 5.74 9.42 39.50
CA ALA A 918 5.49 10.80 39.87
C ALA A 918 5.93 11.15 41.30
N MET A 919 5.81 10.21 42.26
CA MET A 919 6.20 10.44 43.64
C MET A 919 7.72 10.44 43.85
N HIS A 920 8.43 9.53 43.17
CA HIS A 920 9.88 9.42 43.28
C HIS A 920 10.64 10.34 42.30
N GLY A 921 9.94 10.93 41.32
CA GLY A 921 10.56 11.73 40.27
C GLY A 921 11.36 10.90 39.26
N GLU A 922 11.04 9.61 39.15
CA GLU A 922 11.73 8.65 38.30
C GLU A 922 10.88 8.24 37.08
N VAL A 923 11.53 7.63 36.09
CA VAL A 923 10.89 7.03 34.93
C VAL A 923 11.16 5.54 34.99
N TYR A 924 10.12 4.72 34.89
CA TYR A 924 10.25 3.26 34.95
C TYR A 924 10.16 2.62 33.57
N ASP A 925 10.90 1.53 33.39
CA ASP A 925 10.85 0.71 32.18
C ASP A 925 9.57 -0.15 32.16
N ALA A 926 8.85 -0.08 31.04
CA ALA A 926 7.64 -0.85 30.78
C ALA A 926 7.76 -1.78 29.57
N SER A 927 8.99 -2.14 29.21
CA SER A 927 9.28 -3.11 28.15
C SER A 927 8.62 -4.47 28.40
N PRO A 928 8.25 -5.19 27.33
CA PRO A 928 7.66 -6.52 27.46
C PRO A 928 8.64 -7.50 28.12
N PHE A 929 8.13 -8.43 28.92
CA PHE A 929 8.90 -9.52 29.54
C PHE A 929 9.97 -9.08 30.55
N VAL A 930 9.94 -7.83 31.05
CA VAL A 930 10.84 -7.38 32.13
C VAL A 930 10.51 -8.03 33.47
N PHE A 931 9.22 -8.32 33.70
CA PHE A 931 8.73 -8.99 34.90
C PHE A 931 8.39 -10.44 34.58
N ASN A 932 8.47 -11.30 35.59
CA ASN A 932 8.14 -12.72 35.50
C ASN A 932 7.28 -13.14 36.70
N GLU A 933 6.88 -14.42 36.76
CA GLU A 933 6.02 -14.93 37.83
C GLU A 933 6.68 -14.88 39.22
N LYS A 934 8.02 -14.93 39.30
CA LYS A 934 8.76 -14.87 40.57
C LYS A 934 8.91 -13.43 41.09
N ARG A 935 9.04 -12.47 40.17
CA ARG A 935 9.17 -11.03 40.45
C ARG A 935 8.09 -10.30 39.67
N THR A 936 6.93 -10.17 40.30
CA THR A 936 5.77 -9.54 39.66
C THR A 936 5.92 -8.02 39.62
N ALA A 937 5.33 -7.39 38.60
CA ALA A 937 5.28 -5.93 38.50
C ALA A 937 4.50 -5.30 39.66
N ILE A 938 3.44 -5.97 40.12
CA ILE A 938 2.55 -5.49 41.19
C ILE A 938 3.33 -5.34 42.49
N ASP A 939 4.11 -6.35 42.87
CA ASP A 939 4.87 -6.31 44.11
C ASP A 939 5.97 -5.26 44.07
N HIS A 940 6.68 -5.17 42.93
CA HIS A 940 7.73 -4.18 42.75
C HIS A 940 7.21 -2.74 42.89
N PHE A 941 6.11 -2.39 42.21
CA PHE A 941 5.53 -1.05 42.32
C PHE A 941 4.78 -0.83 43.63
N GLY A 942 4.24 -1.89 44.26
CA GLY A 942 3.58 -1.79 45.56
C GLY A 942 4.54 -1.46 46.70
N GLU A 943 5.74 -2.04 46.70
CA GLU A 943 6.81 -1.66 47.63
C GLU A 943 7.23 -0.19 47.45
N LEU A 944 7.35 0.27 46.20
CA LEU A 944 7.70 1.66 45.89
C LEU A 944 6.62 2.65 46.34
N LEU A 945 5.33 2.30 46.18
CA LEU A 945 4.22 3.11 46.68
C LEU A 945 4.19 3.15 48.21
N SER A 946 4.47 2.02 48.86
CA SER A 946 4.55 1.95 50.34
C SER A 946 5.68 2.83 50.88
N LYS A 947 6.84 2.84 50.21
CA LYS A 947 7.95 3.76 50.54
C LYS A 947 7.59 5.23 50.35
N ALA A 948 6.72 5.55 49.39
CA ALA A 948 6.20 6.89 49.17
C ALA A 948 5.08 7.29 50.15
N GLY A 949 4.65 6.39 51.04
CA GLY A 949 3.57 6.64 52.01
C GLY A 949 2.15 6.37 51.49
N TYR A 950 2.01 5.71 50.34
CA TYR A 950 0.71 5.29 49.79
C TYR A 950 0.41 3.83 50.08
N ASN A 951 -0.84 3.41 49.84
CA ASN A 951 -1.22 2.00 49.92
C ASN A 951 -0.42 1.17 48.90
N TYR A 952 0.04 -0.01 49.34
CA TYR A 952 0.75 -1.00 48.52
C TYR A 952 0.03 -1.34 47.22
N HIS A 953 -1.30 -1.46 47.23
CA HIS A 953 -2.09 -1.81 46.04
C HIS A 953 -2.50 -0.60 45.18
N GLY A 954 -2.04 0.62 45.51
CA GLY A 954 -2.39 1.83 44.77
C GLY A 954 -3.77 2.41 45.09
N ASN A 955 -4.49 1.85 46.05
CA ASN A 955 -5.78 2.37 46.53
C ASN A 955 -5.60 3.62 47.41
N GLU A 956 -6.55 4.54 47.36
CA GLU A 956 -6.58 5.72 48.22
C GLU A 956 -7.96 5.91 48.85
N THR A 957 -7.99 6.54 50.03
CA THR A 957 -9.23 7.03 50.61
C THR A 957 -9.72 8.22 49.80
N PHE A 958 -10.97 8.13 49.35
CA PHE A 958 -11.64 9.18 48.59
C PHE A 958 -12.87 9.70 49.32
N TYR A 959 -13.20 10.94 49.04
CA TYR A 959 -14.38 11.63 49.52
C TYR A 959 -15.26 11.98 48.32
N SER A 960 -16.57 11.90 48.51
CA SER A 960 -17.54 12.30 47.49
C SER A 960 -17.60 13.83 47.42
N GLY A 961 -17.48 14.39 46.22
CA GLY A 961 -17.59 15.85 46.01
C GLY A 961 -19.01 16.38 46.20
N VAL A 962 -20.03 15.54 46.08
CA VAL A 962 -21.45 15.96 46.18
C VAL A 962 -21.88 16.21 47.63
N ASP A 963 -21.51 15.32 48.56
CA ASP A 963 -21.95 15.35 49.96
C ASP A 963 -20.80 15.44 50.97
N GLY A 964 -19.54 15.40 50.51
CA GLY A 964 -18.34 15.55 51.33
C GLY A 964 -18.00 14.34 52.21
N ARG A 965 -18.75 13.25 52.11
CA ARG A 965 -18.53 12.05 52.95
C ARG A 965 -17.40 11.19 52.38
N GLN A 966 -16.67 10.54 53.28
CA GLN A 966 -15.72 9.50 52.92
C GLN A 966 -16.46 8.31 52.28
N MET A 967 -15.89 7.77 51.20
CA MET A 967 -16.43 6.58 50.54
C MET A 967 -16.21 5.32 51.39
N GLU A 968 -17.11 4.35 51.27
CA GLU A 968 -17.06 3.10 52.05
C GLU A 968 -15.83 2.24 51.73
N VAL A 969 -15.33 2.33 50.49
CA VAL A 969 -14.16 1.58 50.01
C VAL A 969 -13.11 2.53 49.46
N GLN A 970 -11.85 2.11 49.55
CA GLN A 970 -10.74 2.82 48.92
C GLN A 970 -10.82 2.66 47.40
N ILE A 971 -10.46 3.73 46.69
CA ILE A 971 -10.56 3.82 45.24
C ILE A 971 -9.20 3.65 44.62
N PHE A 972 -9.13 2.86 43.55
CA PHE A 972 -7.91 2.68 42.79
C PHE A 972 -7.62 3.94 41.96
N PHE A 973 -6.51 4.60 42.28
CA PHE A 973 -6.15 5.90 41.72
C PHE A 973 -4.66 5.96 41.38
N GLY A 974 -4.34 6.40 40.17
CA GLY A 974 -2.97 6.54 39.70
C GLY A 974 -2.87 7.34 38.41
N ILE A 975 -1.71 7.25 37.75
CA ILE A 975 -1.40 8.08 36.58
C ILE A 975 -1.24 7.20 35.35
N VAL A 976 -2.00 7.50 34.30
CA VAL A 976 -2.02 6.73 33.04
C VAL A 976 -1.79 7.67 31.87
N TYR A 977 -1.01 7.23 30.88
CA TYR A 977 -0.79 8.03 29.67
C TYR A 977 -1.97 7.89 28.70
N TYR A 978 -2.65 9.01 28.44
CA TYR A 978 -3.83 9.07 27.59
C TYR A 978 -3.57 9.75 26.25
N GLN A 979 -4.24 9.24 25.22
CA GLN A 979 -4.14 9.70 23.85
C GLN A 979 -5.50 10.20 23.35
N ARG A 980 -5.53 11.39 22.77
CA ARG A 980 -6.74 11.94 22.15
C ARG A 980 -6.83 11.50 20.70
N LEU A 981 -7.97 10.96 20.27
CA LEU A 981 -8.16 10.48 18.89
C LEU A 981 -8.66 11.60 17.96
N ARG A 982 -8.28 11.54 16.68
CA ARG A 982 -8.73 12.51 15.65
C ARG A 982 -10.23 12.50 15.35
N HIS A 983 -10.95 11.45 15.78
CA HIS A 983 -12.36 11.24 15.49
C HIS A 983 -13.24 12.11 16.39
N MET A 984 -13.36 13.39 16.03
CA MET A 984 -14.12 14.39 16.77
C MET A 984 -15.62 14.36 16.42
N ILE A 985 -16.48 14.68 17.38
CA ILE A 985 -17.94 14.72 17.18
C ILE A 985 -18.37 15.84 16.21
N ALA A 986 -17.65 16.95 16.21
CA ALA A 986 -17.90 18.09 15.33
C ALA A 986 -17.79 17.71 13.83
N ASP A 987 -16.99 16.68 13.52
CA ASP A 987 -16.87 16.13 12.17
C ASP A 987 -17.99 15.13 11.81
N LYS A 988 -18.92 14.82 12.73
CA LYS A 988 -19.97 13.79 12.54
C LYS A 988 -21.40 14.27 12.60
N PHE A 989 -21.75 15.22 13.46
CA PHE A 989 -23.14 15.65 13.59
C PHE A 989 -23.64 16.25 12.26
N GLN A 990 -24.91 15.97 11.92
CA GLN A 990 -25.61 16.54 10.78
C GLN A 990 -27.07 16.77 11.15
N VAL A 991 -27.62 17.89 10.70
CA VAL A 991 -29.03 18.24 10.89
C VAL A 991 -29.55 18.87 9.61
N ARG A 992 -30.77 18.53 9.22
CA ARG A 992 -31.45 19.09 8.05
C ARG A 992 -32.93 19.26 8.37
N ALA A 993 -33.42 20.49 8.24
CA ALA A 993 -34.86 20.77 8.18
C ALA A 993 -35.29 20.76 6.71
N THR A 994 -34.84 21.75 5.95
CA THR A 994 -34.95 21.83 4.48
C THR A 994 -33.55 21.98 3.87
N GLY A 995 -33.42 21.86 2.56
CA GLY A 995 -32.12 21.98 1.92
C GLY A 995 -32.16 21.68 0.43
N PRO A 996 -30.99 21.72 -0.24
CA PRO A 996 -30.92 21.43 -1.65
C PRO A 996 -31.43 20.03 -1.97
N ILE A 997 -32.05 19.94 -3.13
CA ILE A 997 -32.63 18.73 -3.71
C ILE A 997 -31.90 18.42 -5.02
N ASP A 998 -31.89 17.14 -5.39
CA ASP A 998 -31.44 16.73 -6.71
C ASP A 998 -32.47 17.18 -7.75
N PRO A 999 -32.09 17.91 -8.82
CA PRO A 999 -33.03 18.41 -9.83
C PRO A 999 -33.79 17.30 -10.56
N ILE A 1000 -33.27 16.08 -10.64
CA ILE A 1000 -33.94 14.96 -11.32
C ILE A 1000 -35.00 14.36 -10.41
N THR A 1001 -34.56 13.86 -9.25
CA THR A 1001 -35.40 13.09 -8.33
C THR A 1001 -36.21 13.97 -7.37
N HIS A 1002 -35.86 15.26 -7.24
CA HIS A 1002 -36.33 16.17 -6.18
C HIS A 1002 -36.06 15.66 -4.75
N GLN A 1003 -35.28 14.60 -4.59
CA GLN A 1003 -34.93 14.06 -3.29
C GLN A 1003 -33.81 14.90 -2.64
N PRO A 1004 -33.71 14.88 -1.30
CA PRO A 1004 -32.56 15.42 -0.58
C PRO A 1004 -31.21 14.97 -1.16
N VAL A 1005 -30.32 15.93 -1.48
CA VAL A 1005 -28.98 15.59 -1.97
C VAL A 1005 -28.18 14.81 -0.93
N LYS A 1006 -27.20 14.01 -1.38
CA LYS A 1006 -26.25 13.32 -0.50
C LYS A 1006 -25.15 14.27 -0.01
N GLY A 1007 -24.86 14.20 1.29
CA GLY A 1007 -23.62 14.70 1.88
C GLY A 1007 -23.80 15.90 2.82
N ARG A 1008 -23.24 15.80 4.02
CA ARG A 1008 -23.32 16.79 5.09
C ARG A 1008 -22.91 18.20 4.68
N LYS A 1009 -21.78 18.35 3.98
CA LYS A 1009 -21.28 19.67 3.55
C LYS A 1009 -22.20 20.39 2.55
N LYS A 1010 -23.08 19.65 1.88
CA LYS A 1010 -24.07 20.19 0.95
C LYS A 1010 -25.44 20.40 1.59
N GLY A 1011 -25.57 20.26 2.92
CA GLY A 1011 -26.89 20.24 3.59
C GLY A 1011 -27.73 19.02 3.18
N GLY A 1012 -27.06 17.91 2.90
CA GLY A 1012 -27.72 16.68 2.46
C GLY A 1012 -28.59 16.02 3.52
N GLY A 1013 -29.59 15.26 3.09
CA GLY A 1013 -30.52 14.56 3.98
C GLY A 1013 -29.99 13.24 4.53
N ILE A 1014 -30.66 12.74 5.58
CA ILE A 1014 -30.45 11.39 6.11
C ILE A 1014 -31.21 10.40 5.22
N ARG A 1015 -30.54 9.30 4.85
CA ARG A 1015 -31.17 8.25 4.04
C ARG A 1015 -32.08 7.40 4.93
N PHE A 1016 -33.34 7.27 4.53
CA PHE A 1016 -34.27 6.29 5.05
C PHE A 1016 -34.22 5.06 4.11
N GLY A 1017 -33.69 3.94 4.60
CA GLY A 1017 -33.42 2.75 3.80
C GLY A 1017 -34.54 1.72 3.85
N GLU A 1018 -34.25 0.54 3.28
CA GLU A 1018 -35.19 -0.58 3.26
C GLU A 1018 -35.40 -1.18 4.65
N MET A 1019 -34.34 -1.27 5.47
CA MET A 1019 -34.44 -1.77 6.85
C MET A 1019 -35.35 -0.88 7.70
N GLU A 1020 -35.22 0.45 7.58
CA GLU A 1020 -36.08 1.39 8.31
C GLU A 1020 -37.53 1.35 7.80
N ARG A 1021 -37.74 1.17 6.48
CA ARG A 1021 -39.07 0.96 5.89
C ARG A 1021 -39.75 -0.26 6.51
N ASP A 1022 -39.05 -1.40 6.54
CA ASP A 1022 -39.62 -2.66 7.01
C ASP A 1022 -39.93 -2.59 8.51
N ALA A 1023 -39.11 -1.90 9.30
CA ALA A 1023 -39.39 -1.64 10.72
C ALA A 1023 -40.70 -0.84 10.92
N ILE A 1024 -40.92 0.22 10.16
CA ILE A 1024 -42.13 1.05 10.27
C ILE A 1024 -43.38 0.32 9.77
N ILE A 1025 -43.24 -0.54 8.74
CA ILE A 1025 -44.33 -1.41 8.28
C ILE A 1025 -44.69 -2.42 9.38
N ALA A 1026 -43.71 -3.03 10.04
CA ALA A 1026 -43.94 -3.97 11.14
C ALA A 1026 -44.66 -3.33 12.34
N HIS A 1027 -44.38 -2.05 12.63
CA HIS A 1027 -45.11 -1.29 13.64
C HIS A 1027 -46.55 -0.90 13.23
N GLY A 1028 -46.95 -1.11 11.97
CA GLY A 1028 -48.28 -0.74 11.48
C GLY A 1028 -48.50 0.77 11.33
N THR A 1029 -47.46 1.59 11.47
CA THR A 1029 -47.57 3.06 11.44
C THR A 1029 -47.53 3.62 10.02
N ALA A 1030 -48.59 3.35 9.25
CA ALA A 1030 -48.68 3.72 7.82
C ALA A 1030 -48.51 5.23 7.56
N PHE A 1031 -49.02 6.10 8.44
CA PHE A 1031 -48.86 7.55 8.29
C PHE A 1031 -47.41 8.00 8.45
N VAL A 1032 -46.64 7.40 9.35
CA VAL A 1032 -45.21 7.70 9.51
C VAL A 1032 -44.44 7.24 8.28
N LEU A 1033 -44.79 6.08 7.72
CA LEU A 1033 -44.19 5.58 6.49
C LEU A 1033 -44.41 6.53 5.32
N GLN A 1034 -45.67 6.93 5.12
CA GLN A 1034 -46.07 7.88 4.08
C GLN A 1034 -45.38 9.24 4.28
N ASP A 1035 -45.29 9.70 5.53
CA ASP A 1035 -44.65 10.96 5.83
C ASP A 1035 -43.16 10.97 5.52
N ARG A 1036 -42.43 9.91 5.90
CA ARG A 1036 -40.99 9.81 5.70
C ARG A 1036 -40.60 9.51 4.25
N LEU A 1037 -41.34 8.64 3.55
CA LEU A 1037 -41.01 8.22 2.18
C LEU A 1037 -41.62 9.10 1.08
N LEU A 1038 -42.70 9.85 1.37
CA LEU A 1038 -43.32 10.75 0.39
C LEU A 1038 -43.27 12.20 0.85
N ASN A 1039 -43.96 12.56 1.94
CA ASN A 1039 -44.20 13.97 2.30
C ASN A 1039 -42.91 14.76 2.57
N CYS A 1040 -41.95 14.14 3.27
CA CYS A 1040 -40.68 14.75 3.66
C CYS A 1040 -39.52 14.46 2.68
N SER A 1041 -39.79 13.79 1.56
CA SER A 1041 -38.79 13.38 0.56
C SER A 1041 -39.00 14.11 -0.76
N ASP A 1042 -39.87 13.58 -1.62
CA ASP A 1042 -40.04 13.99 -3.01
C ASP A 1042 -41.52 14.06 -3.40
N ARG A 1043 -42.37 14.46 -2.45
CA ARG A 1043 -43.78 14.79 -2.72
C ARG A 1043 -43.86 15.77 -3.90
N ASP A 1044 -44.48 15.32 -4.97
CA ASP A 1044 -44.79 16.12 -6.14
C ASP A 1044 -46.29 16.03 -6.45
N VAL A 1045 -46.77 16.98 -7.24
CA VAL A 1045 -48.15 17.06 -7.67
C VAL A 1045 -48.14 17.06 -9.20
N ALA A 1046 -48.80 16.08 -9.80
CA ALA A 1046 -48.79 15.88 -11.24
C ALA A 1046 -50.20 15.83 -11.81
N TYR A 1047 -50.36 16.32 -13.03
CA TYR A 1047 -51.59 16.14 -13.78
C TYR A 1047 -51.58 14.80 -14.50
N ALA A 1048 -52.68 14.05 -14.37
CA ALA A 1048 -52.88 12.79 -15.04
C ALA A 1048 -54.23 12.80 -15.76
N CYS A 1049 -54.24 12.32 -17.01
CA CYS A 1049 -55.49 12.22 -17.76
C CYS A 1049 -56.17 10.88 -17.49
N ARG A 1050 -57.43 10.91 -17.03
CA ARG A 1050 -58.20 9.69 -16.70
C ARG A 1050 -58.46 8.81 -17.91
N ARG A 1051 -58.64 9.39 -19.10
CA ARG A 1051 -59.00 8.65 -20.32
C ARG A 1051 -57.83 7.87 -20.92
N CYS A 1052 -56.62 8.43 -20.93
CA CYS A 1052 -55.44 7.76 -21.48
C CYS A 1052 -54.50 7.16 -20.42
N GLY A 1053 -54.77 7.44 -19.14
CA GLY A 1053 -54.01 6.96 -17.97
C GLY A 1053 -52.58 7.50 -17.90
N SER A 1054 -52.25 8.57 -18.63
CA SER A 1054 -50.87 9.06 -18.77
C SER A 1054 -50.62 10.33 -17.94
N LEU A 1055 -49.46 10.34 -17.28
CA LEU A 1055 -48.87 11.50 -16.58
C LEU A 1055 -48.11 12.45 -17.53
N LEU A 1056 -47.64 11.95 -18.68
CA LEU A 1056 -46.74 12.69 -19.57
C LEU A 1056 -47.47 13.44 -20.68
N SER A 1057 -48.71 13.04 -20.98
CA SER A 1057 -49.46 13.60 -22.11
C SER A 1057 -50.18 14.91 -21.79
N VAL A 1058 -50.20 15.35 -20.54
CA VAL A 1058 -50.85 16.61 -20.14
C VAL A 1058 -49.87 17.75 -20.37
N LEU A 1059 -50.29 18.75 -21.15
CA LEU A 1059 -49.52 19.95 -21.45
C LEU A 1059 -50.31 21.19 -21.03
N MET A 1060 -49.57 22.21 -20.61
CA MET A 1060 -50.12 23.54 -20.39
C MET A 1060 -50.30 24.22 -21.75
N SER A 1061 -51.54 24.56 -22.10
CA SER A 1061 -51.87 25.30 -23.31
C SER A 1061 -52.11 26.77 -22.96
N THR A 1062 -51.30 27.67 -23.53
CA THR A 1062 -51.48 29.13 -23.48
C THR A 1062 -52.21 29.66 -24.70
N LYS A 1063 -52.85 28.80 -25.51
CA LYS A 1063 -53.54 29.24 -26.72
C LYS A 1063 -54.68 30.18 -26.37
N ALA A 1064 -54.51 31.47 -26.70
CA ALA A 1064 -55.61 32.40 -26.92
C ALA A 1064 -56.54 31.76 -27.97
N LEU A 1065 -57.63 31.15 -27.51
CA LEU A 1065 -58.69 30.69 -28.38
C LEU A 1065 -59.41 31.94 -28.88
N ALA A 1066 -58.90 32.55 -29.95
CA ALA A 1066 -59.67 33.45 -30.79
C ALA A 1066 -60.82 32.62 -31.38
N VAL A 1067 -61.95 32.59 -30.66
CA VAL A 1067 -63.18 31.96 -31.13
C VAL A 1067 -63.58 32.67 -32.42
N ARG A 1068 -63.31 32.05 -33.56
CA ARG A 1068 -63.78 32.52 -34.87
C ARG A 1068 -65.27 32.16 -34.98
N ASN A 1069 -66.11 32.80 -34.17
CA ASN A 1069 -67.56 32.68 -34.29
C ASN A 1069 -68.02 33.51 -35.49
N ARG A 1070 -68.59 32.82 -36.48
CA ARG A 1070 -69.43 33.45 -37.50
C ARG A 1070 -70.59 34.14 -36.77
N LYS A 1071 -70.73 35.44 -37.05
CA LYS A 1071 -71.81 36.36 -36.64
C LYS A 1071 -71.75 36.86 -35.18
N GLY A 1072 -71.16 38.04 -35.03
CA GLY A 1072 -71.73 39.13 -34.21
C GLY A 1072 -71.66 38.98 -32.69
N SER A 1073 -70.47 38.97 -32.11
CA SER A 1073 -70.22 39.56 -30.78
C SER A 1073 -68.71 39.73 -30.55
N SER A 1074 -68.32 40.85 -29.96
CA SER A 1074 -66.95 41.17 -29.55
C SER A 1074 -66.49 40.22 -28.44
N GLY A 1075 -65.80 39.13 -28.80
CA GLY A 1075 -65.20 38.21 -27.84
C GLY A 1075 -63.88 38.76 -27.29
N THR A 1076 -63.85 39.00 -25.99
CA THR A 1076 -62.61 39.21 -25.21
C THR A 1076 -61.70 37.98 -25.34
N ALA A 1077 -60.42 38.19 -25.63
CA ALA A 1077 -59.44 37.12 -25.64
C ALA A 1077 -59.23 36.60 -24.21
N ASP A 1078 -59.65 35.36 -23.96
CA ASP A 1078 -59.44 34.68 -22.68
C ASP A 1078 -58.01 34.10 -22.66
N PHE A 1079 -57.16 34.66 -21.79
CA PHE A 1079 -55.77 34.24 -21.57
C PHE A 1079 -55.63 33.23 -20.42
N THR A 1080 -56.73 32.61 -19.96
CA THR A 1080 -56.65 31.61 -18.90
C THR A 1080 -55.81 30.41 -19.33
N GLU A 1081 -54.81 30.06 -18.53
CA GLU A 1081 -53.98 28.88 -18.72
C GLU A 1081 -54.84 27.62 -18.54
N ARG A 1082 -54.87 26.73 -19.55
CA ARG A 1082 -55.66 25.49 -19.50
C ARG A 1082 -54.78 24.26 -19.69
N GLN A 1083 -55.02 23.22 -18.88
CA GLN A 1083 -54.32 21.94 -18.97
C GLN A 1083 -55.05 21.03 -19.96
N ILE A 1084 -54.39 20.64 -21.06
CA ILE A 1084 -54.98 19.81 -22.12
C ILE A 1084 -54.17 18.52 -22.25
N CYS A 1085 -54.86 17.38 -22.31
CA CYS A 1085 -54.20 16.13 -22.67
C CYS A 1085 -53.95 16.08 -24.19
N ARG A 1086 -52.68 16.05 -24.61
CA ARG A 1086 -52.25 15.97 -26.02
C ARG A 1086 -52.81 14.75 -26.75
N ASN A 1087 -52.91 13.61 -26.06
CA ASN A 1087 -53.36 12.36 -26.68
C ASN A 1087 -54.89 12.29 -26.83
N CYS A 1088 -55.65 12.97 -25.95
CA CYS A 1088 -57.11 12.94 -25.96
C CYS A 1088 -57.74 14.21 -26.56
N GLY A 1089 -57.00 15.32 -26.63
CA GLY A 1089 -57.45 16.61 -27.14
C GLY A 1089 -58.54 17.29 -26.31
N ARG A 1090 -58.76 16.86 -25.07
CA ARG A 1090 -59.84 17.36 -24.19
C ARG A 1090 -59.31 17.80 -22.81
N GLU A 1091 -60.05 18.73 -22.20
CA GLU A 1091 -59.75 19.38 -20.91
C GLU A 1091 -60.56 18.77 -19.75
N ASP A 1092 -61.67 18.08 -20.04
CA ASP A 1092 -62.70 17.65 -19.08
C ASP A 1092 -62.28 16.52 -18.13
N GLN A 1093 -61.17 15.83 -18.40
CA GLN A 1093 -60.74 14.65 -17.65
C GLN A 1093 -59.26 14.66 -17.23
N VAL A 1094 -58.75 15.85 -16.88
CA VAL A 1094 -57.42 16.01 -16.29
C VAL A 1094 -57.57 16.18 -14.77
N TYR A 1095 -56.95 15.28 -14.01
CA TYR A 1095 -56.99 15.30 -12.54
C TYR A 1095 -55.60 15.55 -11.96
N LEU A 1096 -55.57 16.18 -10.80
CA LEU A 1096 -54.36 16.44 -10.04
C LEU A 1096 -54.14 15.30 -9.04
N VAL A 1097 -53.02 14.61 -9.16
CA VAL A 1097 -52.65 13.47 -8.30
C VAL A 1097 -51.35 13.75 -7.56
N GLN A 1098 -51.30 13.35 -6.29
CA GLN A 1098 -50.07 13.39 -5.51
C GLN A 1098 -49.27 12.11 -5.79
N VAL A 1099 -48.06 12.28 -6.32
CA VAL A 1099 -47.14 11.17 -6.64
C VAL A 1099 -45.72 11.57 -6.22
N PRO A 1100 -44.86 10.61 -5.87
CA PRO A 1100 -43.45 10.93 -5.68
C PRO A 1100 -42.84 11.36 -7.02
N ARG A 1101 -41.96 12.38 -7.00
CA ARG A 1101 -41.28 12.88 -8.19
C ARG A 1101 -40.55 11.76 -8.94
N VAL A 1102 -39.92 10.84 -8.20
CA VAL A 1102 -39.21 9.72 -8.81
C VAL A 1102 -40.13 8.81 -9.64
N PHE A 1103 -41.42 8.73 -9.33
CA PHE A 1103 -42.38 7.96 -10.14
C PHE A 1103 -42.67 8.62 -11.50
N ARG A 1104 -42.68 9.96 -11.57
CA ARG A 1104 -42.75 10.68 -12.85
C ARG A 1104 -41.51 10.43 -13.69
N TYR A 1105 -40.33 10.44 -13.04
CA TYR A 1105 -39.06 10.14 -13.69
C TYR A 1105 -39.05 8.70 -14.24
N LEU A 1106 -39.47 7.72 -13.43
CA LEU A 1106 -39.64 6.33 -13.87
C LEU A 1106 -40.60 6.22 -15.07
N THR A 1107 -41.71 6.95 -15.05
CA THR A 1107 -42.67 6.97 -16.17
C THR A 1107 -42.03 7.51 -17.46
N ALA A 1108 -41.18 8.54 -17.35
CA ALA A 1108 -40.45 9.11 -18.48
C ALA A 1108 -39.38 8.17 -19.03
N GLU A 1109 -38.59 7.53 -18.17
CA GLU A 1109 -37.57 6.54 -18.57
C GLU A 1109 -38.21 5.30 -19.23
N LEU A 1110 -39.31 4.79 -18.67
CA LEU A 1110 -40.07 3.70 -19.28
C LEU A 1110 -40.66 4.12 -20.63
N ALA A 1111 -41.19 5.34 -20.74
CA ALA A 1111 -41.67 5.85 -22.02
C ALA A 1111 -40.54 5.98 -23.07
N ALA A 1112 -39.32 6.33 -22.66
CA ALA A 1112 -38.14 6.34 -23.54
C ALA A 1112 -37.77 4.93 -24.06
N MET A 1113 -38.08 3.89 -23.29
CA MET A 1113 -37.99 2.48 -23.70
C MET A 1113 -39.24 1.97 -24.46
N ASN A 1114 -40.17 2.86 -24.85
CA ASN A 1114 -41.48 2.53 -25.44
C ASN A 1114 -42.42 1.71 -24.53
N ILE A 1115 -42.18 1.73 -23.22
CA ILE A 1115 -43.05 1.09 -22.22
C ILE A 1115 -44.01 2.16 -21.65
N LYS A 1116 -45.31 1.98 -21.89
CA LYS A 1116 -46.33 2.91 -21.39
C LYS A 1116 -46.88 2.46 -20.04
N ILE A 1117 -46.75 3.30 -19.02
CA ILE A 1117 -47.50 3.14 -17.75
C ILE A 1117 -48.94 3.63 -17.95
N HIS A 1118 -49.91 2.83 -17.51
CA HIS A 1118 -51.33 3.18 -17.51
C HIS A 1118 -51.87 3.28 -16.08
N LEU A 1119 -52.28 4.49 -15.66
CA LEU A 1119 -52.85 4.74 -14.34
C LEU A 1119 -54.38 4.67 -14.36
N GLY A 1120 -54.94 3.83 -13.48
CA GLY A 1120 -56.37 3.84 -13.16
C GLY A 1120 -56.69 4.95 -12.17
N ILE A 1121 -57.34 6.03 -12.61
CA ILE A 1121 -57.71 7.17 -11.76
C ILE A 1121 -59.19 7.07 -11.37
N ASN A 1122 -59.46 6.91 -10.08
CA ASN A 1122 -60.79 6.87 -9.49
C ASN A 1122 -61.05 8.15 -8.68
N ASP A 1123 -62.31 8.62 -8.70
CA ASP A 1123 -62.71 9.79 -7.92
C ASP A 1123 -62.88 9.41 -6.43
N SER A 1124 -62.33 10.25 -5.56
CA SER A 1124 -62.34 10.10 -4.10
C SER A 1124 -63.75 10.03 -3.50
N SER A 1125 -64.74 10.62 -4.17
CA SER A 1125 -66.16 10.59 -3.78
C SER A 1125 -66.77 9.18 -3.76
N ASN A 1126 -66.17 8.20 -4.44
CA ASN A 1126 -66.64 6.82 -4.52
C ASN A 1126 -65.97 5.84 -3.53
N ILE A 1127 -64.99 6.30 -2.72
CA ILE A 1127 -64.18 5.40 -1.86
C ILE A 1127 -64.78 5.25 -0.45
N VAL A 1128 -65.72 6.10 -0.03
CA VAL A 1128 -66.34 6.10 1.32
C VAL A 1128 -67.38 4.97 1.52
N ARG A 1129 -67.46 3.97 0.61
CA ARG A 1129 -68.40 2.84 0.70
C ARG A 1129 -67.74 1.45 0.77
N ALA A 1130 -66.46 1.36 1.14
CA ALA A 1130 -65.77 0.09 1.36
C ALA A 1130 -65.17 0.00 2.75
#